data_AF-A0A9D8SQV0-F1
#
_entry.id   AF-A0A9D8SQV0-F1
#
_cell.length_a   1.000
_cell.length_b   1.000
_cell.length_c   1.000
_cell.angle_alpha   90.00
_cell.angle_beta   90.00
_cell.angle_gamma   90.00
#
_symmetry.space_group_name_H-M   'P 1'
#
loop_
_entity.id
_entity.type
_entity.pdbx_description
1 polymer ?
#
loop_
_entity_poly.entity_id
_entity_poly.type
_entity_poly.pdbx_seq_one_letter_code
_entity_poly.pdbx_strand_id
1 'polypeptide(L)'
;MVISQKSSYTDPDGSVITREPKANISLKAKLDTLCVKDIKTLTSVNGNPKVESSSSGNSPLRNKTLQTFSVGGQEITFDLGYEIYKIVNSANKTIEMPYIKLNPANYGTATSVEKTDDKTRAAAYVTGITLTPLPKTRSITVTDSTAYNVSVNFNLDLESVNTKEENKQNLSFNVNYIGIVENSTEYPDPETTFSYKFNILGGTNDATSPFNVNKGETLHLEYKQSIKHTYFWLPDLAMKDINFEPTAYVKLSAATDTIWATNAAEFEKVTASEPVVSITTEQTELNTSNQVFEIGEQKISAEWAYEICRGKLPDGAEVALPYLELGKLNLVSVNAVKKGAYEDAEEIGDKTAMVYEITAKFSQDVSSKLAPNEVKQTLEYVVKYIGAIEITLSDVKYRKSYEWYPAHDNLQMASQLIIYRDRTYSNGVTFTDTYQSSLMGVDWMIIAGTPPPYNNTSISIDKEGTLDNGDKVFWHAQYKNYVDTGGVCTYRTRVPNIENYEAVLLSDRWPMGTPGEYAQYNGSSGKYDPANPQEGWYFKEIERRQAYNMKPLHASSFLRRYTLSISYRDRFRYISDNIDKKLVDFPEYRMTHEFNFNEERTTTPEGYPARVVKHDCKAKYLGKDFYWAVIDTIYQTTPLK
;
A
#
# COMPACT_ATOMS: atom_id res chain seq x y z
N MET A 1 85.88 -27.85 28.47
CA MET A 1 87.34 -27.70 28.38
C MET A 1 87.94 -27.67 29.78
N VAL A 2 89.06 -28.36 30.01
CA VAL A 2 89.80 -28.33 31.29
C VAL A 2 91.24 -27.91 31.00
N ILE A 3 91.70 -26.87 31.69
CA ILE A 3 93.06 -26.34 31.61
C ILE A 3 93.80 -26.85 32.84
N SER A 4 94.72 -27.78 32.62
CA SER A 4 95.59 -28.31 33.67
C SER A 4 96.83 -27.42 33.78
N GLN A 5 97.18 -27.04 35.00
CA GLN A 5 98.27 -26.11 35.27
C GLN A 5 99.27 -26.76 36.21
N LYS A 6 100.55 -26.42 36.08
CA LYS A 6 101.58 -26.78 37.06
C LYS A 6 102.11 -25.51 37.69
N SER A 7 101.80 -25.33 38.97
CA SER A 7 102.16 -24.15 39.74
C SER A 7 103.30 -24.48 40.70
N SER A 8 104.32 -23.63 40.74
CA SER A 8 105.50 -23.81 41.60
C SER A 8 105.83 -22.52 42.33
N TYR A 9 106.10 -22.63 43.63
CA TYR A 9 106.55 -21.54 44.49
C TYR A 9 107.86 -21.93 45.19
N THR A 10 108.84 -21.03 45.20
CA THR A 10 110.09 -21.19 45.95
C THR A 10 109.98 -20.38 47.25
N ASP A 11 110.03 -21.08 48.37
CA ASP A 11 109.94 -20.52 49.72
C ASP A 11 111.25 -19.79 50.10
N PRO A 12 111.22 -18.75 50.96
CA PRO A 12 112.41 -18.13 51.54
C PRO A 12 113.49 -19.09 52.09
N ASP A 13 113.12 -20.28 52.56
CA ASP A 13 114.08 -21.30 53.02
C ASP A 13 114.74 -22.11 51.88
N GLY A 14 114.38 -21.83 50.63
CA GLY A 14 114.88 -22.47 49.42
C GLY A 14 114.08 -23.69 48.95
N SER A 15 113.07 -24.15 49.72
CA SER A 15 112.23 -25.28 49.31
C SER A 15 111.27 -24.91 48.17
N VAL A 16 110.95 -25.87 47.30
CA VAL A 16 110.02 -25.66 46.18
C VAL A 16 108.73 -26.46 46.41
N ILE A 17 107.62 -25.74 46.52
CA ILE A 17 106.29 -26.31 46.68
C ILE A 17 105.59 -26.30 45.33
N THR A 18 105.02 -27.44 44.94
CA THR A 18 104.27 -27.58 43.68
C THR A 18 102.82 -27.97 43.92
N ARG A 19 101.91 -27.41 43.12
CA ARG A 19 100.47 -27.73 43.10
C ARG A 19 99.96 -27.72 41.66
N GLU A 20 98.85 -28.39 41.43
CA GLU A 20 98.22 -28.52 40.12
C GLU A 20 96.82 -27.89 40.11
N PRO A 21 96.71 -26.54 40.07
CA PRO A 21 95.42 -25.88 39.93
C PRO A 21 94.78 -26.22 38.59
N LYS A 22 93.46 -26.35 38.61
CA LYS A 22 92.65 -26.57 37.41
C LYS A 22 91.77 -25.37 37.13
N ALA A 23 91.60 -25.06 35.86
CA ALA A 23 90.52 -24.20 35.38
C ALA A 23 89.62 -25.01 34.43
N ASN A 24 88.32 -24.75 34.45
CA ASN A 24 87.33 -25.42 33.62
C ASN A 24 86.41 -24.39 32.97
N ILE A 25 86.04 -24.67 31.72
CA ILE A 25 85.10 -23.89 30.92
C ILE A 25 84.10 -24.91 30.35
N SER A 26 82.82 -24.78 30.70
CA SER A 26 81.75 -25.55 30.07
C SER A 26 80.78 -24.58 29.40
N LEU A 27 80.46 -24.83 28.14
CA LEU A 27 79.57 -24.01 27.33
C LEU A 27 78.36 -24.84 26.93
N LYS A 28 77.16 -24.30 27.13
CA LYS A 28 75.90 -24.97 26.78
C LYS A 28 74.94 -23.98 26.14
N ALA A 29 74.32 -24.38 25.03
CA ALA A 29 73.15 -23.73 24.46
C ALA A 29 71.91 -24.54 24.88
N LYS A 30 70.81 -23.88 25.23
CA LYS A 30 69.62 -24.55 25.79
C LYS A 30 68.80 -25.32 24.75
N LEU A 31 68.57 -24.70 23.58
CA LEU A 31 67.79 -25.27 22.48
C LEU A 31 68.67 -25.53 21.25
N ASP A 32 68.42 -26.60 20.52
CA ASP A 32 69.05 -26.82 19.20
C ASP A 32 68.35 -26.02 18.10
N THR A 33 67.07 -25.69 18.30
CA THR A 33 66.22 -24.92 17.37
C THR A 33 65.37 -23.90 18.14
N LEU A 34 65.32 -22.67 17.64
CA LEU A 34 64.57 -21.54 18.19
C LEU A 34 63.58 -21.03 17.14
N CYS A 35 62.29 -20.94 17.48
CA CYS A 35 61.25 -20.41 16.60
C CYS A 35 60.83 -19.01 17.07
N VAL A 36 60.82 -18.04 16.17
CA VAL A 36 60.48 -16.63 16.46
C VAL A 36 59.62 -16.03 15.34
N LYS A 37 58.91 -14.94 15.67
CA LYS A 37 57.99 -14.28 14.73
C LYS A 37 58.69 -13.44 13.66
N ASP A 38 59.89 -12.94 13.94
CA ASP A 38 60.63 -12.08 13.01
C ASP A 38 62.16 -12.16 13.23
N ILE A 39 62.91 -11.77 12.20
CA ILE A 39 64.39 -11.75 12.20
C ILE A 39 64.95 -10.80 13.29
N LYS A 40 64.22 -9.74 13.63
CA LYS A 40 64.64 -8.76 14.65
C LYS A 40 64.66 -9.40 16.04
N THR A 41 63.70 -10.26 16.33
CA THR A 41 63.64 -11.08 17.53
C THR A 41 64.80 -12.08 17.53
N LEU A 42 65.04 -12.77 16.41
CA LEU A 42 66.11 -13.77 16.30
C LEU A 42 67.52 -13.23 16.62
N THR A 43 67.77 -11.96 16.27
CA THR A 43 69.08 -11.28 16.44
C THR A 43 69.18 -10.39 17.67
N SER A 44 68.14 -10.34 18.52
CA SER A 44 68.15 -9.50 19.72
C SER A 44 69.06 -10.07 20.81
N VAL A 45 69.82 -9.22 21.50
CA VAL A 45 70.60 -9.59 22.69
C VAL A 45 70.00 -8.87 23.88
N ASN A 46 69.44 -9.62 24.83
CA ASN A 46 68.72 -9.04 25.96
C ASN A 46 69.64 -8.86 27.16
N GLY A 47 70.00 -7.59 27.42
CA GLY A 47 70.60 -7.14 28.68
C GLY A 47 72.04 -7.59 28.93
N ASN A 48 72.57 -7.19 30.09
CA ASN A 48 73.82 -7.72 30.61
C ASN A 48 73.63 -9.20 30.97
N PRO A 49 74.64 -10.05 30.79
CA PRO A 49 74.53 -11.46 31.13
C PRO A 49 74.19 -11.65 32.61
N LYS A 50 73.35 -12.63 32.91
CA LYS A 50 73.10 -13.02 34.31
C LYS A 50 74.34 -13.73 34.83
N VAL A 51 74.99 -13.18 35.86
CA VAL A 51 76.22 -13.72 36.46
C VAL A 51 75.95 -14.17 37.89
N GLU A 52 76.26 -15.43 38.19
CA GLU A 52 76.22 -15.99 39.54
C GLU A 52 77.62 -16.54 39.88
N SER A 53 78.30 -15.91 40.84
CA SER A 53 79.62 -16.34 41.30
C SER A 53 79.55 -16.95 42.70
N SER A 54 80.32 -18.01 42.92
CA SER A 54 80.46 -18.68 44.22
C SER A 54 81.91 -19.13 44.43
N SER A 55 82.32 -19.26 45.69
CA SER A 55 83.61 -19.83 46.06
C SER A 55 83.46 -20.85 47.18
N SER A 56 84.24 -21.94 47.13
CA SER A 56 84.14 -23.03 48.11
C SER A 56 85.49 -23.73 48.33
N GLY A 57 85.70 -24.29 49.52
CA GLY A 57 86.95 -24.94 49.92
C GLY A 57 88.02 -23.96 50.43
N ASN A 58 89.05 -24.49 51.10
CA ASN A 58 90.09 -23.66 51.73
C ASN A 58 91.44 -23.70 50.97
N SER A 59 91.85 -24.87 50.48
CA SER A 59 93.03 -25.04 49.60
C SER A 59 92.95 -26.41 48.91
N PRO A 60 92.51 -26.49 47.63
CA PRO A 60 92.21 -25.34 46.77
C PRO A 60 90.91 -24.63 47.17
N LEU A 61 90.93 -23.30 47.08
CA LEU A 61 89.73 -22.46 46.99
C LEU A 61 89.23 -22.53 45.54
N ARG A 62 88.05 -23.08 45.34
CA ARG A 62 87.39 -23.21 44.04
C ARG A 62 86.48 -22.02 43.80
N ASN A 63 86.79 -21.22 42.79
CA ASN A 63 85.90 -20.18 42.29
C ASN A 63 85.09 -20.73 41.13
N LYS A 64 83.80 -20.42 41.12
CA LYS A 64 82.87 -20.81 40.06
C LYS A 64 82.03 -19.59 39.68
N THR A 65 81.93 -19.31 38.38
CA THR A 65 81.11 -18.25 37.80
C THR A 65 80.24 -18.87 36.72
N LEU A 66 78.93 -18.85 36.94
CA LEU A 66 77.94 -19.22 35.94
C LEU A 66 77.42 -17.93 35.27
N GLN A 67 77.57 -17.84 33.96
CA GLN A 67 77.19 -16.69 33.17
C GLN A 67 76.22 -17.11 32.07
N THR A 68 75.01 -16.53 32.03
CA THR A 68 73.99 -16.86 31.02
C THR A 68 73.63 -15.64 30.17
N PHE A 69 73.70 -15.82 28.85
CA PHE A 69 73.31 -14.85 27.82
C PHE A 69 71.98 -15.26 27.19
N SER A 70 71.12 -14.29 26.89
CA SER A 70 69.87 -14.50 26.14
C SER A 70 69.98 -13.86 24.75
N VAL A 71 70.09 -14.68 23.71
CA VAL A 71 70.17 -14.25 22.31
C VAL A 71 68.92 -14.72 21.57
N GLY A 72 68.03 -13.79 21.21
CA GLY A 72 66.76 -14.07 20.55
C GLY A 72 65.80 -14.97 21.34
N GLY A 73 66.01 -15.12 22.65
CA GLY A 73 65.29 -16.06 23.51
C GLY A 73 66.00 -17.40 23.71
N GLN A 74 67.13 -17.63 23.03
CA GLN A 74 68.03 -18.76 23.30
C GLN A 74 68.96 -18.45 24.47
N GLU A 75 68.99 -19.34 25.46
CA GLU A 75 69.90 -19.23 26.61
C GLU A 75 71.23 -19.94 26.31
N ILE A 76 72.33 -19.19 26.39
CA ILE A 76 73.71 -19.68 26.23
C ILE A 76 74.45 -19.47 27.55
N THR A 77 74.89 -20.56 28.16
CA THR A 77 75.48 -20.57 29.51
C THR A 77 76.95 -20.97 29.47
N PHE A 78 77.80 -20.12 30.05
CA PHE A 78 79.20 -20.38 30.38
C PHE A 78 79.31 -20.74 31.87
N ASP A 79 79.77 -21.94 32.17
CA ASP A 79 80.17 -22.37 33.50
C ASP A 79 81.71 -22.33 33.58
N LEU A 80 82.23 -21.32 34.26
CA LEU A 80 83.65 -21.03 34.39
C LEU A 80 84.10 -21.37 35.82
N GLY A 81 85.17 -22.15 35.97
CA GLY A 81 85.73 -22.42 37.29
C GLY A 81 87.24 -22.40 37.31
N TYR A 82 87.84 -21.98 38.42
CA TYR A 82 89.29 -22.04 38.63
C TYR A 82 89.65 -22.27 40.10
N GLU A 83 90.78 -22.95 40.32
CA GLU A 83 91.30 -23.30 41.63
C GLU A 83 92.48 -22.40 42.05
N ILE A 84 92.43 -21.92 43.29
CA ILE A 84 93.53 -21.18 43.93
C ILE A 84 94.06 -22.02 45.09
N TYR A 85 95.34 -22.36 45.08
CA TYR A 85 96.00 -22.98 46.22
C TYR A 85 96.63 -21.93 47.13
N LYS A 86 96.30 -21.99 48.42
CA LYS A 86 96.93 -21.19 49.48
C LYS A 86 97.86 -22.08 50.28
N ILE A 87 99.09 -21.62 50.47
CA ILE A 87 100.11 -22.29 51.30
C ILE A 87 100.62 -21.31 52.34
N VAL A 88 101.10 -21.80 53.48
CA VAL A 88 101.82 -20.99 54.47
C VAL A 88 103.31 -21.26 54.29
N ASN A 89 104.09 -20.22 54.02
CA ASN A 89 105.53 -20.36 53.80
C ASN A 89 106.32 -20.42 55.12
N SER A 90 107.63 -20.68 55.06
CA SER A 90 108.52 -20.73 56.23
C SER A 90 108.54 -19.44 57.08
N ALA A 91 108.20 -18.29 56.48
CA ALA A 91 108.06 -17.00 57.15
C ALA A 91 106.66 -16.77 57.76
N ASN A 92 105.84 -17.83 57.87
CA ASN A 92 104.48 -17.82 58.40
C ASN A 92 103.51 -16.89 57.65
N LYS A 93 103.78 -16.61 56.36
CA LYS A 93 102.90 -15.83 55.47
C LYS A 93 102.08 -16.76 54.58
N THR A 94 100.79 -16.44 54.42
CA THR A 94 99.94 -17.14 53.45
C THR A 94 100.25 -16.62 52.04
N ILE A 95 100.65 -17.52 51.16
CA ILE A 95 100.96 -17.25 49.75
C ILE A 95 99.90 -17.91 48.88
N GLU A 96 99.34 -17.15 47.94
CA GLU A 96 98.53 -17.67 46.84
C GLU A 96 99.46 -18.14 45.72
N MET A 97 99.45 -19.44 45.46
CA MET A 97 100.26 -20.01 44.39
C MET A 97 99.78 -19.54 43.01
N PRO A 98 100.66 -19.42 42.00
CA PRO A 98 100.26 -19.01 40.65
C PRO A 98 99.10 -19.84 40.07
N TYR A 99 98.16 -19.19 39.40
CA TYR A 99 97.00 -19.84 38.75
C TYR A 99 96.50 -19.03 37.55
N ILE A 100 95.72 -19.66 36.67
CA ILE A 100 94.97 -19.00 35.59
C ILE A 100 93.59 -18.63 36.10
N LYS A 101 93.29 -17.33 36.05
CA LYS A 101 91.97 -16.77 36.29
C LYS A 101 91.19 -16.72 34.99
N LEU A 102 89.95 -17.19 35.03
CA LEU A 102 88.99 -17.04 33.92
C LEU A 102 88.15 -15.78 34.18
N ASN A 103 88.23 -14.79 33.30
CA ASN A 103 87.35 -13.63 33.36
C ASN A 103 85.98 -13.94 32.72
N PRO A 104 84.91 -13.19 33.02
CA PRO A 104 83.62 -13.38 32.38
C PRO A 104 83.73 -13.30 30.84
N ALA A 105 82.95 -14.11 30.14
CA ALA A 105 82.84 -14.07 28.70
C ALA A 105 82.18 -12.75 28.25
N ASN A 106 82.57 -12.27 27.08
CA ASN A 106 82.01 -11.09 26.42
C ASN A 106 81.51 -11.43 25.03
N TYR A 107 80.47 -10.73 24.58
CA TYR A 107 79.91 -10.86 23.23
C TYR A 107 80.76 -10.09 22.20
N GLY A 108 80.95 -10.65 21.00
CA GLY A 108 81.57 -9.97 19.86
C GLY A 108 82.92 -10.54 19.44
N THR A 109 83.68 -9.85 18.59
CA THR A 109 85.05 -10.23 18.17
C THR A 109 86.12 -9.47 18.96
N ALA A 110 87.20 -10.15 19.35
CA ALA A 110 88.37 -9.48 19.91
C ALA A 110 88.99 -8.58 18.83
N THR A 111 89.07 -7.26 19.09
CA THR A 111 89.41 -6.14 18.18
C THR A 111 88.29 -5.66 17.25
N SER A 112 87.68 -4.51 17.59
CA SER A 112 86.96 -3.66 16.63
C SER A 112 87.52 -2.24 16.72
N VAL A 113 88.39 -1.88 15.77
CA VAL A 113 88.58 -0.49 15.37
C VAL A 113 87.50 -0.18 14.36
N GLU A 114 86.75 0.90 14.58
CA GLU A 114 85.76 1.41 13.64
C GLU A 114 86.37 1.59 12.24
N LYS A 115 85.69 1.05 11.22
CA LYS A 115 85.80 1.53 9.85
C LYS A 115 84.40 1.67 9.23
N THR A 116 84.21 2.87 8.71
CA THR A 116 83.12 3.45 7.94
C THR A 116 82.92 2.79 6.57
N ASP A 117 81.64 2.69 6.17
CA ASP A 117 81.00 2.59 4.83
C ASP A 117 81.54 1.52 3.82
N ASP A 118 80.78 0.86 2.94
CA ASP A 118 79.62 1.29 2.16
C ASP A 118 78.84 0.07 1.57
N LYS A 119 77.65 0.36 1.05
CA LYS A 119 76.51 -0.49 0.62
C LYS A 119 76.77 -1.74 -0.24
N THR A 120 76.23 -2.90 0.17
CA THR A 120 75.37 -3.80 -0.65
C THR A 120 74.82 -5.00 0.16
N ARG A 121 73.48 -5.23 0.07
CA ARG A 121 72.70 -6.37 0.66
C ARG A 121 73.05 -6.74 2.11
N ALA A 122 72.47 -5.98 3.03
CA ALA A 122 72.63 -6.08 4.47
C ALA A 122 72.17 -7.43 5.04
N ALA A 123 73.12 -8.35 5.27
CA ALA A 123 73.07 -9.18 6.46
C ALA A 123 73.15 -8.22 7.66
N ALA A 124 72.16 -8.25 8.54
CA ALA A 124 72.16 -7.46 9.77
C ALA A 124 73.29 -7.97 10.68
N TYR A 125 74.49 -7.43 10.49
CA TYR A 125 75.62 -7.65 11.38
C TYR A 125 75.38 -6.86 12.66
N VAL A 126 74.65 -7.44 13.60
CA VAL A 126 74.89 -7.16 15.01
C VAL A 126 76.23 -7.82 15.32
N THR A 127 77.20 -7.05 15.82
CA THR A 127 78.67 -7.28 15.87
C THR A 127 79.19 -8.54 16.61
N GLY A 128 78.52 -9.68 16.45
CA GLY A 128 78.84 -10.99 17.03
C GLY A 128 77.88 -12.14 16.62
N ILE A 129 76.76 -11.86 15.92
CA ILE A 129 75.79 -12.87 15.43
C ILE A 129 75.79 -12.88 13.89
N THR A 130 75.87 -14.06 13.29
CA THR A 130 75.75 -14.26 11.84
C THR A 130 74.55 -15.15 11.52
N LEU A 131 73.71 -14.74 10.58
CA LEU A 131 72.59 -15.52 10.07
C LEU A 131 72.88 -16.00 8.65
N THR A 132 72.87 -17.32 8.45
CA THR A 132 72.98 -17.94 7.11
C THR A 132 71.68 -18.66 6.77
N PRO A 133 70.93 -18.25 5.72
CA PRO A 133 69.71 -18.96 5.32
C PRO A 133 70.01 -20.42 4.96
N LEU A 134 69.20 -21.35 5.44
CA LEU A 134 69.32 -22.75 5.08
C LEU A 134 68.62 -23.03 3.72
N PRO A 135 69.19 -23.90 2.86
CA PRO A 135 68.53 -24.34 1.64
C PRO A 135 67.18 -24.99 1.97
N LYS A 136 66.11 -24.58 1.27
CA LYS A 136 64.76 -25.13 1.44
C LYS A 136 64.78 -26.65 1.17
N THR A 137 64.79 -27.45 2.23
CA THR A 137 64.48 -28.88 2.18
C THR A 137 63.01 -29.05 2.55
N ARG A 138 62.28 -29.89 1.80
CA ARG A 138 60.81 -30.05 1.84
C ARG A 138 60.25 -30.64 3.16
N SER A 139 60.95 -30.53 4.28
CA SER A 139 60.60 -31.19 5.54
C SER A 139 60.83 -30.29 6.75
N ILE A 140 60.28 -29.08 6.73
CA ILE A 140 60.06 -28.29 7.96
C ILE A 140 58.57 -28.02 8.06
N THR A 141 57.95 -28.72 9.00
CA THR A 141 56.50 -28.85 9.23
C THR A 141 55.95 -27.68 10.07
N VAL A 142 56.37 -26.45 9.74
CA VAL A 142 55.82 -25.23 10.34
C VAL A 142 55.57 -24.26 9.20
N THR A 143 54.29 -24.02 8.93
CA THR A 143 53.68 -22.91 8.16
C THR A 143 54.67 -21.85 7.65
N ASP A 144 54.75 -21.68 6.32
CA ASP A 144 55.50 -20.65 5.58
C ASP A 144 56.68 -20.03 6.35
N SER A 145 57.64 -20.82 6.80
CA SER A 145 58.76 -20.33 7.61
C SER A 145 60.10 -20.34 6.86
N THR A 146 61.01 -19.42 7.22
CA THR A 146 62.40 -19.41 6.72
C THR A 146 63.34 -19.88 7.83
N ALA A 147 64.15 -20.91 7.56
CA ALA A 147 65.14 -21.42 8.51
C ALA A 147 66.53 -20.79 8.28
N TYR A 148 67.22 -20.45 9.36
CA TYR A 148 68.55 -19.86 9.40
C TYR A 148 69.47 -20.69 10.28
N ASN A 149 70.72 -20.86 9.87
CA ASN A 149 71.81 -21.22 10.77
C ASN A 149 72.28 -19.95 11.50
N VAL A 150 72.17 -19.95 12.83
CA VAL A 150 72.52 -18.81 13.69
C VAL A 150 73.84 -19.10 14.37
N SER A 151 74.87 -18.29 14.09
CA SER A 151 76.20 -18.40 14.68
C SER A 151 76.47 -17.23 15.62
N VAL A 152 76.77 -17.50 16.89
CA VAL A 152 77.04 -16.47 17.93
C VAL A 152 78.46 -16.60 18.45
N ASN A 153 79.22 -15.50 18.43
CA ASN A 153 80.62 -15.46 18.87
C ASN A 153 80.78 -14.83 20.27
N PHE A 154 81.57 -15.51 21.10
CA PHE A 154 81.95 -15.07 22.45
C PHE A 154 83.47 -15.08 22.61
N ASN A 155 84.02 -14.16 23.40
CA ASN A 155 85.42 -14.17 23.80
C ASN A 155 85.57 -14.27 25.32
N LEU A 156 86.60 -14.97 25.75
CA LEU A 156 86.94 -15.20 27.14
C LEU A 156 88.42 -14.84 27.36
N ASP A 157 88.70 -13.92 28.28
CA ASP A 157 90.08 -13.60 28.65
C ASP A 157 90.56 -14.50 29.80
N LEU A 158 91.77 -15.01 29.65
CA LEU A 158 92.48 -15.81 30.62
C LEU A 158 93.71 -15.03 31.06
N GLU A 159 93.89 -14.89 32.37
CA GLU A 159 94.99 -14.14 32.94
C GLU A 159 95.78 -15.03 33.89
N SER A 160 97.09 -15.10 33.71
CA SER A 160 98.00 -15.69 34.69
C SER A 160 98.16 -14.74 35.88
N VAL A 161 97.81 -15.22 37.07
CA VAL A 161 97.87 -14.45 38.33
C VAL A 161 99.01 -14.99 39.20
N ASN A 162 99.72 -14.08 39.89
CA ASN A 162 100.85 -14.37 40.78
C ASN A 162 102.04 -15.08 40.11
N THR A 163 102.19 -14.94 38.79
CA THR A 163 103.36 -15.38 38.01
C THR A 163 104.42 -14.27 37.94
N LYS A 164 105.68 -14.62 37.62
CA LYS A 164 106.75 -13.63 37.40
C LYS A 164 106.53 -12.77 36.15
N GLU A 165 105.90 -13.34 35.13
CA GLU A 165 105.53 -12.66 33.89
C GLU A 165 104.01 -12.67 33.74
N GLU A 166 103.42 -11.54 33.40
CA GLU A 166 102.00 -11.48 33.06
C GLU A 166 101.79 -12.14 31.69
N ASN A 167 100.86 -13.07 31.62
CA ASN A 167 100.40 -13.67 30.37
C ASN A 167 98.87 -13.53 30.31
N LYS A 168 98.38 -12.92 29.22
CA LYS A 168 96.95 -12.82 28.91
C LYS A 168 96.69 -13.53 27.59
N GLN A 169 95.74 -14.44 27.60
CA GLN A 169 95.30 -15.17 26.41
C GLN A 169 93.80 -14.99 26.22
N ASN A 170 93.38 -14.77 24.98
CA ASN A 170 91.96 -14.72 24.62
C ASN A 170 91.54 -16.05 23.97
N LEU A 171 90.38 -16.59 24.36
CA LEU A 171 89.73 -17.72 23.71
C LEU A 171 88.42 -17.28 23.07
N SER A 172 88.22 -17.60 21.80
CA SER A 172 86.97 -17.36 21.09
C SER A 172 86.13 -18.65 20.99
N PHE A 173 84.84 -18.54 21.31
CA PHE A 173 83.86 -19.63 21.21
C PHE A 173 82.76 -19.24 20.23
N ASN A 174 82.42 -20.14 19.32
CA ASN A 174 81.31 -19.98 18.38
C ASN A 174 80.20 -21.00 18.71
N VAL A 175 78.99 -20.50 18.93
CA VAL A 175 77.79 -21.32 19.23
C VAL A 175 76.85 -21.28 18.03
N ASN A 176 76.51 -22.45 17.49
CA ASN A 176 75.60 -22.58 16.35
C ASN A 176 74.27 -23.22 16.76
N TYR A 177 73.15 -22.67 16.31
CA TYR A 177 71.81 -23.25 16.46
C TYR A 177 70.89 -22.87 15.29
N ILE A 178 69.75 -23.55 15.13
CA ILE A 178 68.79 -23.26 14.05
C ILE A 178 67.76 -22.22 14.51
N GLY A 179 67.52 -21.20 13.70
CA GLY A 179 66.46 -20.19 13.90
C GLY A 179 65.37 -20.33 12.83
N ILE A 180 64.10 -20.44 13.23
CA ILE A 180 62.94 -20.48 12.32
C ILE A 180 62.17 -19.17 12.47
N VAL A 181 61.90 -18.49 11.34
CA VAL A 181 61.11 -17.24 11.27
C VAL A 181 59.83 -17.49 10.50
N GLU A 182 58.67 -17.21 11.12
CA GLU A 182 57.34 -17.34 10.52
C GLU A 182 57.06 -16.25 9.47
N ASN A 183 56.47 -16.59 8.30
CA ASN A 183 55.88 -15.62 7.38
C ASN A 183 54.34 -15.68 7.50
N SER A 184 53.68 -14.54 7.74
CA SER A 184 52.21 -14.44 7.71
C SER A 184 51.73 -14.09 6.30
N THR A 185 50.86 -14.91 5.72
CA THR A 185 50.13 -14.60 4.48
C THR A 185 48.69 -14.24 4.85
N GLU A 186 48.27 -12.98 4.67
CA GLU A 186 46.86 -12.59 4.80
C GLU A 186 46.07 -13.10 3.58
N TYR A 187 44.98 -13.84 3.82
CA TYR A 187 44.04 -14.28 2.77
C TYR A 187 42.86 -13.29 2.70
N PRO A 188 42.29 -13.05 1.49
CA PRO A 188 41.09 -12.22 1.36
C PRO A 188 39.88 -12.91 2.01
N ASP A 189 39.07 -12.14 2.75
CA ASP A 189 37.88 -12.63 3.42
C ASP A 189 36.76 -13.01 2.42
N PRO A 190 35.95 -14.04 2.73
CA PRO A 190 34.78 -14.39 1.93
C PRO A 190 33.72 -13.27 1.96
N GLU A 191 33.13 -12.98 0.81
CA GLU A 191 32.07 -11.99 0.64
C GLU A 191 30.75 -12.69 0.26
N THR A 192 29.65 -12.19 0.82
CA THR A 192 28.31 -12.66 0.44
C THR A 192 27.52 -11.49 -0.11
N THR A 193 26.96 -11.67 -1.30
CA THR A 193 26.00 -10.74 -1.89
C THR A 193 24.62 -11.37 -1.92
N PHE A 194 23.61 -10.56 -1.61
CA PHE A 194 22.23 -10.98 -1.49
C PHE A 194 21.33 -9.98 -2.22
N SER A 195 20.45 -10.48 -3.07
CA SER A 195 19.45 -9.67 -3.75
C SER A 195 18.14 -10.45 -3.89
N TYR A 196 17.03 -9.73 -4.01
CA TYR A 196 15.72 -10.34 -4.23
C TYR A 196 14.84 -9.49 -5.16
N LYS A 197 13.88 -10.13 -5.82
CA LYS A 197 12.85 -9.47 -6.62
C LYS A 197 11.49 -10.12 -6.39
N PHE A 198 10.44 -9.31 -6.45
CA PHE A 198 9.07 -9.80 -6.44
C PHE A 198 8.69 -10.37 -7.81
N ASN A 199 8.02 -11.51 -7.78
CA ASN A 199 7.38 -12.12 -8.93
C ASN A 199 5.90 -12.38 -8.55
N ILE A 200 4.98 -11.74 -9.25
CA ILE A 200 3.54 -11.81 -8.93
C ILE A 200 2.88 -12.72 -9.97
N LEU A 201 2.39 -13.85 -9.50
CA LEU A 201 1.84 -14.91 -10.36
C LEU A 201 0.30 -14.91 -10.40
N GLY A 202 -0.37 -14.05 -9.63
CA GLY A 202 -1.83 -13.90 -9.59
C GLY A 202 -2.29 -12.77 -8.68
N GLY A 203 -3.57 -12.39 -8.75
CA GLY A 203 -4.12 -11.21 -8.05
C GLY A 203 -3.90 -9.92 -8.84
N THR A 204 -3.14 -8.98 -8.29
CA THR A 204 -2.86 -7.67 -8.92
C THR A 204 -1.70 -7.71 -9.93
N ASN A 205 -1.70 -6.77 -10.87
CA ASN A 205 -0.55 -6.47 -11.74
C ASN A 205 0.45 -5.47 -11.10
N ASP A 206 0.13 -4.92 -9.93
CA ASP A 206 0.98 -3.91 -9.25
C ASP A 206 2.24 -4.53 -8.66
N ALA A 207 3.40 -4.00 -9.04
CA ALA A 207 4.70 -4.46 -8.57
C ALA A 207 5.06 -4.03 -7.13
N THR A 208 4.15 -3.35 -6.41
CA THR A 208 4.40 -2.76 -5.08
C THR A 208 3.24 -2.95 -4.12
N SER A 209 3.54 -3.10 -2.84
CA SER A 209 2.56 -3.13 -1.74
C SER A 209 1.70 -1.85 -1.70
N PRO A 210 0.37 -1.94 -1.51
CA PRO A 210 -0.40 -3.14 -1.16
C PRO A 210 -0.70 -4.05 -2.37
N PHE A 211 -0.59 -5.37 -2.17
CA PHE A 211 -0.96 -6.36 -3.19
C PHE A 211 -2.45 -6.72 -3.10
N ASN A 212 -3.19 -6.58 -4.21
CA ASN A 212 -4.63 -6.83 -4.23
C ASN A 212 -4.96 -8.24 -4.75
N VAL A 213 -5.99 -8.84 -4.16
CA VAL A 213 -6.65 -10.06 -4.63
C VAL A 213 -8.08 -9.71 -4.99
N ASN A 214 -8.44 -9.87 -6.26
CA ASN A 214 -9.81 -9.63 -6.70
C ASN A 214 -10.67 -10.89 -6.52
N LYS A 215 -11.97 -10.71 -6.75
CA LYS A 215 -12.98 -11.77 -6.71
C LYS A 215 -12.56 -12.96 -7.59
N GLY A 216 -12.52 -14.16 -7.01
CA GLY A 216 -12.23 -15.43 -7.69
C GLY A 216 -10.75 -15.70 -7.95
N GLU A 217 -9.86 -14.80 -7.54
CA GLU A 217 -8.44 -14.90 -7.80
C GLU A 217 -7.67 -15.44 -6.58
N THR A 218 -6.49 -16.01 -6.86
CA THR A 218 -5.49 -16.31 -5.85
C THR A 218 -4.29 -15.42 -6.10
N LEU A 219 -3.86 -14.69 -5.09
CA LEU A 219 -2.58 -14.01 -5.10
C LEU A 219 -1.49 -15.03 -4.80
N HIS A 220 -0.44 -15.02 -5.60
CA HIS A 220 0.78 -15.77 -5.35
C HIS A 220 1.97 -14.82 -5.58
N LEU A 221 2.54 -14.34 -4.48
CA LEU A 221 3.70 -13.46 -4.45
C LEU A 221 4.94 -14.27 -4.12
N GLU A 222 5.85 -14.40 -5.08
CA GLU A 222 7.11 -15.12 -4.94
C GLU A 222 8.28 -14.13 -4.80
N TYR A 223 9.19 -14.42 -3.89
CA TYR A 223 10.46 -13.72 -3.70
C TYR A 223 11.54 -14.57 -4.36
N LYS A 224 11.96 -14.16 -5.55
CA LYS A 224 13.12 -14.76 -6.21
C LYS A 224 14.37 -14.16 -5.59
N GLN A 225 15.07 -14.94 -4.79
CA GLN A 225 16.31 -14.54 -4.12
C GLN A 225 17.50 -15.02 -4.94
N SER A 226 18.57 -14.23 -4.96
CA SER A 226 19.84 -14.59 -5.60
C SER A 226 20.96 -14.29 -4.61
N ILE A 227 21.65 -15.35 -4.21
CA ILE A 227 22.77 -15.33 -3.28
C ILE A 227 24.02 -15.74 -4.04
N LYS A 228 25.08 -14.95 -3.88
CA LYS A 228 26.42 -15.32 -4.32
C LYS A 228 27.37 -15.21 -3.13
N HIS A 229 27.99 -16.32 -2.76
CA HIS A 229 28.98 -16.41 -1.70
C HIS A 229 30.34 -16.75 -2.29
N THR A 230 31.37 -15.96 -1.96
CA THR A 230 32.76 -16.24 -2.34
C THR A 230 33.47 -16.97 -1.22
N TYR A 231 34.36 -17.89 -1.57
CA TYR A 231 35.21 -18.62 -0.62
C TYR A 231 36.60 -18.82 -1.23
N PHE A 232 37.62 -18.86 -0.36
CA PHE A 232 39.00 -19.09 -0.80
C PHE A 232 39.27 -20.60 -0.94
N TRP A 233 39.56 -21.05 -2.15
CA TRP A 233 39.80 -22.46 -2.44
C TRP A 233 41.29 -22.78 -2.35
N LEU A 234 41.71 -23.42 -1.24
CA LEU A 234 43.11 -23.73 -0.95
C LEU A 234 43.85 -24.49 -2.07
N PRO A 235 43.26 -25.49 -2.75
CA PRO A 235 43.96 -26.21 -3.82
C PRO A 235 44.37 -25.35 -5.02
N ASP A 236 43.57 -24.33 -5.37
CA ASP A 236 43.83 -23.46 -6.53
C ASP A 236 44.42 -22.10 -6.12
N LEU A 237 44.52 -21.81 -4.81
CA LEU A 237 44.92 -20.52 -4.26
C LEU A 237 44.14 -19.33 -4.86
N ALA A 238 42.84 -19.52 -5.08
CA ALA A 238 41.98 -18.54 -5.75
C ALA A 238 40.60 -18.43 -5.09
N MET A 239 39.97 -17.26 -5.23
CA MET A 239 38.56 -17.06 -4.87
C MET A 239 37.65 -17.81 -5.85
N LYS A 240 36.71 -18.57 -5.31
CA LYS A 240 35.64 -19.24 -6.04
C LYS A 240 34.29 -18.71 -5.55
N ASP A 241 33.25 -18.89 -6.34
CA ASP A 241 31.88 -18.54 -5.99
C ASP A 241 30.92 -19.74 -6.05
N ILE A 242 29.93 -19.70 -5.18
CA ILE A 242 28.76 -20.58 -5.20
C ILE A 242 27.50 -19.70 -5.22
N ASN A 243 26.53 -20.11 -6.04
CA ASN A 243 25.28 -19.39 -6.25
C ASN A 243 24.10 -20.22 -5.75
N PHE A 244 23.15 -19.57 -5.07
CA PHE A 244 21.93 -20.19 -4.58
C PHE A 244 20.73 -19.30 -4.90
N GLU A 245 19.58 -19.95 -5.13
CA GLU A 245 18.33 -19.27 -5.49
C GLU A 245 17.19 -19.73 -4.57
N PRO A 246 17.22 -19.41 -3.27
CA PRO A 246 16.10 -19.74 -2.38
C PRO A 246 14.82 -19.05 -2.82
N THR A 247 13.73 -19.74 -2.55
CA THR A 247 12.39 -19.24 -2.74
C THR A 247 11.77 -18.89 -1.40
N ALA A 248 11.05 -17.77 -1.39
CA ALA A 248 10.03 -17.51 -0.39
C ALA A 248 8.77 -17.11 -1.13
N TYR A 249 7.59 -17.37 -0.57
CA TYR A 249 6.35 -16.97 -1.21
C TYR A 249 5.21 -16.77 -0.20
N VAL A 250 4.19 -16.03 -0.64
CA VAL A 250 2.91 -15.88 0.04
C VAL A 250 1.80 -16.17 -0.96
N LYS A 251 0.84 -16.99 -0.56
CA LYS A 251 -0.40 -17.25 -1.29
C LYS A 251 -1.59 -16.82 -0.45
N LEU A 252 -2.48 -16.04 -1.05
CA LEU A 252 -3.72 -15.57 -0.44
C LEU A 252 -4.89 -15.85 -1.38
N SER A 253 -5.92 -16.48 -0.85
CA SER A 253 -7.14 -16.78 -1.60
C SER A 253 -8.37 -16.63 -0.73
N ALA A 254 -9.44 -16.14 -1.34
CA ALA A 254 -10.78 -16.19 -0.77
C ALA A 254 -11.48 -17.48 -1.21
N ALA A 255 -12.12 -18.19 -0.30
CA ALA A 255 -12.80 -19.45 -0.61
C ALA A 255 -14.01 -19.26 -1.52
N THR A 256 -14.70 -18.13 -1.40
CA THR A 256 -15.89 -17.82 -2.20
C THR A 256 -15.88 -16.40 -2.73
N ASP A 257 -16.59 -16.22 -3.83
CA ASP A 257 -16.75 -14.96 -4.52
C ASP A 257 -17.77 -14.02 -3.90
N THR A 258 -18.77 -14.61 -3.24
CA THR A 258 -19.90 -13.91 -2.64
C THR A 258 -20.30 -14.64 -1.38
N ILE A 259 -20.36 -13.91 -0.26
CA ILE A 259 -20.86 -14.43 1.01
C ILE A 259 -22.22 -13.83 1.32
N TRP A 260 -23.07 -14.62 1.96
CA TRP A 260 -24.39 -14.19 2.39
C TRP A 260 -24.38 -13.88 3.88
N ALA A 261 -25.13 -12.86 4.28
CA ALA A 261 -25.30 -12.50 5.68
C ALA A 261 -26.73 -12.04 5.95
N THR A 262 -27.13 -12.07 7.21
CA THR A 262 -28.44 -11.53 7.63
C THR A 262 -28.42 -10.02 7.80
N ASN A 263 -27.25 -9.44 8.09
CA ASN A 263 -27.06 -8.00 8.31
C ASN A 263 -25.62 -7.57 7.99
N ALA A 264 -25.40 -6.27 7.76
CA ALA A 264 -24.10 -5.75 7.34
C ALA A 264 -22.99 -5.89 8.40
N ALA A 265 -23.34 -5.90 9.69
CA ALA A 265 -22.37 -6.03 10.77
C ALA A 265 -21.71 -7.42 10.82
N GLU A 266 -22.31 -8.43 10.18
CA GLU A 266 -21.73 -9.77 10.09
C GLU A 266 -20.52 -9.83 9.17
N PHE A 267 -20.40 -8.92 8.20
CA PHE A 267 -19.24 -8.84 7.32
C PHE A 267 -17.97 -8.36 8.04
N GLU A 268 -18.08 -7.78 9.23
CA GLU A 268 -16.95 -7.27 10.01
C GLU A 268 -16.58 -8.19 11.19
N LYS A 269 -17.34 -9.28 11.40
CA LYS A 269 -17.02 -10.27 12.44
C LYS A 269 -15.83 -11.12 12.00
N VAL A 270 -14.76 -11.10 12.77
CA VAL A 270 -13.52 -11.81 12.47
C VAL A 270 -13.20 -12.84 13.55
N THR A 271 -12.86 -14.05 13.13
CA THR A 271 -12.09 -15.00 13.93
C THR A 271 -10.90 -15.49 13.12
N ALA A 272 -9.72 -15.55 13.73
CA ALA A 272 -8.50 -16.03 13.08
C ALA A 272 -8.02 -17.31 13.78
N SER A 273 -7.73 -18.36 13.01
CA SER A 273 -7.08 -19.54 13.57
C SER A 273 -5.63 -19.23 13.94
N GLU A 274 -5.06 -20.01 14.85
CA GLU A 274 -3.61 -20.00 15.03
C GLU A 274 -2.92 -20.57 13.77
N PRO A 275 -1.77 -20.03 13.36
CA PRO A 275 -1.03 -20.55 12.22
C PRO A 275 -0.46 -21.94 12.55
N VAL A 276 -0.64 -22.89 11.63
CA VAL A 276 -0.02 -24.21 11.71
C VAL A 276 1.27 -24.18 10.92
N VAL A 277 2.38 -24.50 11.59
CA VAL A 277 3.74 -24.50 11.00
C VAL A 277 4.20 -25.92 10.77
N SER A 278 4.64 -26.21 9.54
CA SER A 278 5.26 -27.48 9.17
C SER A 278 6.67 -27.23 8.63
N ILE A 279 7.63 -28.05 9.09
CA ILE A 279 9.03 -27.98 8.68
C ILE A 279 9.37 -29.29 7.97
N THR A 280 9.94 -29.19 6.78
CA THR A 280 10.38 -30.35 5.99
C THR A 280 11.91 -30.42 6.00
N THR A 281 12.47 -31.56 6.37
CA THR A 281 13.92 -31.79 6.42
C THR A 281 14.40 -32.48 5.14
N GLU A 282 14.63 -31.71 4.08
CA GLU A 282 15.55 -32.09 2.99
C GLU A 282 16.67 -31.03 2.90
N GLN A 283 17.57 -31.11 1.90
CA GLN A 283 18.80 -30.27 1.81
C GLN A 283 18.56 -28.75 1.83
N THR A 284 17.29 -28.31 1.75
CA THR A 284 16.76 -27.00 2.11
C THR A 284 15.69 -27.15 3.21
N GLU A 285 15.84 -26.45 4.34
CA GLU A 285 14.83 -26.41 5.40
C GLU A 285 13.68 -25.46 4.95
N LEU A 286 12.68 -26.01 4.26
CA LEU A 286 11.46 -25.27 3.88
C LEU A 286 10.53 -25.14 5.08
N ASN A 287 10.27 -23.91 5.49
CA ASN A 287 9.29 -23.57 6.52
C ASN A 287 8.00 -23.14 5.84
N THR A 288 6.94 -23.91 6.00
CA THR A 288 5.61 -23.57 5.47
C THR A 288 4.65 -23.33 6.62
N SER A 289 3.90 -22.23 6.54
CA SER A 289 2.87 -21.87 7.51
C SER A 289 1.54 -21.68 6.79
N ASN A 290 0.49 -22.20 7.39
CA ASN A 290 -0.88 -22.05 6.90
C ASN A 290 -1.76 -21.42 7.98
N GLN A 291 -2.59 -20.46 7.59
CA GLN A 291 -3.55 -19.80 8.48
C GLN A 291 -4.85 -19.51 7.72
N VAL A 292 -5.98 -19.66 8.42
CA VAL A 292 -7.30 -19.32 7.86
C VAL A 292 -7.91 -18.19 8.69
N PHE A 293 -8.38 -17.16 8.01
CA PHE A 293 -9.14 -16.06 8.58
C PHE A 293 -10.60 -16.22 8.20
N GLU A 294 -11.47 -16.34 9.21
CA GLU A 294 -12.91 -16.42 9.03
C GLU A 294 -13.50 -15.01 9.23
N ILE A 295 -14.09 -14.46 8.17
CA ILE A 295 -14.70 -13.13 8.14
C ILE A 295 -16.17 -13.29 7.74
N GLY A 296 -17.08 -13.27 8.71
CA GLY A 296 -18.44 -13.76 8.50
C GLY A 296 -18.43 -15.23 8.05
N GLU A 297 -19.08 -15.53 6.91
CA GLU A 297 -19.02 -16.86 6.28
C GLU A 297 -17.81 -17.05 5.34
N GLN A 298 -17.01 -16.00 5.10
CA GLN A 298 -15.85 -16.10 4.22
C GLN A 298 -14.69 -16.77 4.93
N LYS A 299 -13.96 -17.63 4.19
CA LYS A 299 -12.66 -18.15 4.62
C LYS A 299 -11.57 -17.61 3.71
N ILE A 300 -10.64 -16.85 4.27
CA ILE A 300 -9.43 -16.40 3.57
C ILE A 300 -8.29 -17.33 4.00
N SER A 301 -7.77 -18.09 3.04
CA SER A 301 -6.65 -18.99 3.26
C SER A 301 -5.35 -18.26 2.93
N ALA A 302 -4.42 -18.27 3.89
CA ALA A 302 -3.09 -17.71 3.78
C ALA A 302 -2.06 -18.83 3.95
N GLU A 303 -1.23 -19.04 2.94
CA GLU A 303 -0.07 -19.92 2.98
C GLU A 303 1.17 -19.05 2.77
N TRP A 304 2.19 -19.16 3.61
CA TRP A 304 3.48 -18.55 3.32
C TRP A 304 4.60 -19.53 3.62
N ALA A 305 5.64 -19.47 2.81
CA ALA A 305 6.79 -20.31 2.99
C ALA A 305 8.10 -19.58 2.68
N TYR A 306 9.17 -20.02 3.32
CA TYR A 306 10.52 -19.56 3.02
C TYR A 306 11.53 -20.69 3.23
N GLU A 307 12.56 -20.70 2.39
CA GLU A 307 13.66 -21.65 2.47
C GLU A 307 14.81 -21.07 3.29
N ILE A 308 15.25 -21.84 4.30
CA ILE A 308 16.51 -21.59 4.98
C ILE A 308 17.62 -22.27 4.16
N CYS A 309 18.56 -21.48 3.65
CA CYS A 309 19.66 -21.99 2.84
C CYS A 309 20.93 -22.26 3.66
N ARG A 310 21.48 -23.47 3.47
CA ARG A 310 22.85 -23.83 3.88
C ARG A 310 23.62 -24.25 2.64
N GLY A 311 24.71 -23.56 2.34
CA GLY A 311 25.59 -23.92 1.23
C GLY A 311 26.62 -24.95 1.67
N LYS A 312 26.79 -26.03 0.92
CA LYS A 312 27.92 -26.95 1.12
C LYS A 312 29.11 -26.50 0.28
N LEU A 313 30.20 -26.21 0.96
CA LEU A 313 31.51 -25.98 0.34
C LEU A 313 32.06 -27.31 -0.21
N PRO A 314 32.99 -27.29 -1.18
CA PRO A 314 33.53 -28.52 -1.78
C PRO A 314 34.33 -29.40 -0.81
N ASP A 315 34.77 -28.85 0.33
CA ASP A 315 35.39 -29.59 1.45
C ASP A 315 34.36 -30.25 2.39
N GLY A 316 33.07 -30.05 2.13
CA GLY A 316 31.95 -30.58 2.90
C GLY A 316 31.49 -29.68 4.05
N ALA A 317 32.13 -28.53 4.30
CA ALA A 317 31.68 -27.58 5.32
C ALA A 317 30.36 -26.90 4.91
N GLU A 318 29.48 -26.67 5.88
CA GLU A 318 28.22 -25.95 5.67
C GLU A 318 28.39 -24.47 6.05
N VAL A 319 27.93 -23.58 5.16
CA VAL A 319 27.87 -22.13 5.38
C VAL A 319 26.41 -21.71 5.43
N ALA A 320 26.03 -21.01 6.50
CA ALA A 320 24.69 -20.42 6.59
C ALA A 320 24.60 -19.21 5.66
N LEU A 321 23.59 -19.20 4.79
CA LEU A 321 23.44 -18.18 3.75
C LEU A 321 22.28 -17.23 4.07
N PRO A 322 22.30 -15.99 3.54
CA PRO A 322 21.20 -15.05 3.69
C PRO A 322 19.89 -15.58 3.14
N TYR A 323 18.76 -15.24 3.77
CA TYR A 323 17.42 -15.53 3.25
C TYR A 323 16.39 -14.54 3.80
N LEU A 324 15.24 -14.41 3.13
CA LEU A 324 14.07 -13.69 3.65
C LEU A 324 13.22 -14.61 4.53
N GLU A 325 13.06 -14.21 5.78
CA GLU A 325 12.10 -14.80 6.71
C GLU A 325 10.76 -14.06 6.59
N LEU A 326 9.68 -14.82 6.43
CA LEU A 326 8.31 -14.31 6.39
C LEU A 326 7.66 -14.51 7.76
N GLY A 327 7.28 -13.41 8.41
CA GLY A 327 6.58 -13.41 9.68
C GLY A 327 5.12 -13.88 9.58
N LYS A 328 4.42 -13.86 10.71
CA LYS A 328 2.98 -14.17 10.77
C LYS A 328 2.19 -13.11 10.01
N LEU A 329 1.21 -13.55 9.23
CA LEU A 329 0.23 -12.66 8.62
C LEU A 329 -0.80 -12.21 9.67
N ASN A 330 -1.05 -10.90 9.74
CA ASN A 330 -2.01 -10.31 10.67
C ASN A 330 -3.13 -9.62 9.90
N LEU A 331 -4.39 -9.86 10.26
CA LEU A 331 -5.51 -9.09 9.74
C LEU A 331 -5.54 -7.73 10.46
N VAL A 332 -5.47 -6.66 9.68
CA VAL A 332 -5.41 -5.27 10.16
C VAL A 332 -6.81 -4.67 10.27
N SER A 333 -7.64 -4.84 9.24
CA SER A 333 -9.01 -4.31 9.21
C SER A 333 -9.88 -5.04 8.21
N VAL A 334 -11.18 -5.01 8.44
CA VAL A 334 -12.22 -5.41 7.49
C VAL A 334 -13.19 -4.26 7.39
N ASN A 335 -13.53 -3.86 6.16
CA ASN A 335 -14.53 -2.83 5.93
C ASN A 335 -15.55 -3.34 4.93
N ALA A 336 -16.83 -3.10 5.22
CA ALA A 336 -17.93 -3.37 4.31
C ALA A 336 -18.48 -2.05 3.74
N VAL A 337 -18.33 -1.84 2.44
CA VAL A 337 -18.86 -0.64 1.77
C VAL A 337 -20.02 -1.06 0.88
N LYS A 338 -21.20 -0.49 1.09
CA LYS A 338 -22.35 -0.73 0.21
C LYS A 338 -21.98 -0.33 -1.23
N LYS A 339 -22.17 -1.23 -2.19
CA LYS A 339 -21.86 -1.02 -3.60
C LYS A 339 -23.08 -0.40 -4.30
N GLY A 340 -22.85 0.60 -5.15
CA GLY A 340 -23.88 1.33 -5.89
C GLY A 340 -24.32 2.65 -5.23
N ALA A 341 -25.14 3.44 -5.93
CA ALA A 341 -25.85 4.55 -5.30
C ALA A 341 -26.71 3.98 -4.15
N TYR A 342 -27.23 4.84 -3.28
CA TYR A 342 -28.04 4.41 -2.12
C TYR A 342 -29.26 3.53 -2.49
N GLU A 343 -29.54 3.31 -3.78
CA GLU A 343 -30.84 3.03 -4.37
C GLU A 343 -31.03 1.66 -5.06
N ASP A 344 -30.00 0.82 -5.18
CA ASP A 344 -30.14 -0.40 -6.00
C ASP A 344 -29.93 -1.69 -5.19
N ALA A 345 -30.99 -2.49 -5.09
CA ALA A 345 -30.87 -3.91 -4.82
C ALA A 345 -30.56 -4.61 -6.15
N GLU A 346 -29.55 -5.48 -6.15
CA GLU A 346 -29.12 -6.20 -7.35
C GLU A 346 -29.65 -7.64 -7.31
N GLU A 347 -29.95 -8.19 -8.49
CA GLU A 347 -30.19 -9.63 -8.63
C GLU A 347 -28.84 -10.35 -8.61
N ILE A 348 -28.60 -11.15 -7.57
CA ILE A 348 -27.44 -12.04 -7.48
C ILE A 348 -27.97 -13.47 -7.54
N GLY A 349 -27.84 -14.10 -8.72
CA GLY A 349 -28.41 -15.42 -8.98
C GLY A 349 -29.93 -15.36 -9.06
N ASP A 350 -30.62 -16.07 -8.16
CA ASP A 350 -32.08 -16.13 -8.04
C ASP A 350 -32.65 -15.23 -6.94
N LYS A 351 -31.79 -14.46 -6.25
CA LYS A 351 -32.15 -13.63 -5.09
C LYS A 351 -31.92 -12.14 -5.36
N THR A 352 -32.81 -11.32 -4.81
CA THR A 352 -32.60 -9.87 -4.73
C THR A 352 -31.81 -9.55 -3.46
N ALA A 353 -30.69 -8.84 -3.60
CA ALA A 353 -29.78 -8.59 -2.49
C ALA A 353 -29.29 -7.15 -2.44
N MET A 354 -29.00 -6.69 -1.23
CA MET A 354 -28.13 -5.54 -1.04
C MET A 354 -26.67 -5.96 -1.09
N VAL A 355 -25.90 -5.31 -1.95
CA VAL A 355 -24.52 -5.70 -2.27
C VAL A 355 -23.53 -4.81 -1.55
N TYR A 356 -22.49 -5.41 -1.00
CA TYR A 356 -21.38 -4.77 -0.32
C TYR A 356 -20.07 -5.23 -0.96
N GLU A 357 -19.14 -4.29 -1.20
CA GLU A 357 -17.73 -4.60 -1.42
C GLU A 357 -17.06 -4.74 -0.07
N ILE A 358 -16.58 -5.94 0.22
CA ILE A 358 -15.84 -6.23 1.45
C ILE A 358 -14.35 -6.15 1.15
N THR A 359 -13.63 -5.36 1.94
CA THR A 359 -12.18 -5.18 1.83
C THR A 359 -11.51 -5.63 3.13
N ALA A 360 -10.79 -6.75 3.08
CA ALA A 360 -9.97 -7.26 4.17
C ALA A 360 -8.50 -6.89 3.94
N LYS A 361 -7.87 -6.19 4.89
CA LYS A 361 -6.46 -5.78 4.83
C LYS A 361 -5.60 -6.61 5.77
N PHE A 362 -4.47 -7.09 5.28
CA PHE A 362 -3.50 -7.89 6.01
C PHE A 362 -2.13 -7.22 6.01
N SER A 363 -1.33 -7.53 7.02
CA SER A 363 0.05 -7.06 7.18
C SER A 363 0.97 -8.22 7.55
N GLN A 364 2.18 -8.23 6.99
CA GLN A 364 3.22 -9.22 7.29
C GLN A 364 4.59 -8.56 7.37
N ASP A 365 5.33 -8.87 8.42
CA ASP A 365 6.73 -8.47 8.51
C ASP A 365 7.62 -9.42 7.72
N VAL A 366 8.53 -8.85 6.94
CA VAL A 366 9.55 -9.57 6.16
C VAL A 366 10.90 -9.07 6.58
N SER A 367 11.77 -9.99 7.00
CA SER A 367 13.13 -9.64 7.42
C SER A 367 14.19 -10.52 6.78
N SER A 368 15.33 -9.96 6.38
CA SER A 368 16.46 -10.78 5.95
C SER A 368 17.21 -11.32 7.16
N LYS A 369 17.54 -12.60 7.17
CA LYS A 369 18.51 -13.20 8.10
C LYS A 369 19.85 -13.34 7.42
N LEU A 370 20.93 -13.18 8.18
CA LEU A 370 22.33 -13.39 7.75
C LEU A 370 22.79 -12.54 6.55
N ALA A 371 21.97 -11.61 6.06
CA ALA A 371 22.34 -10.69 4.99
C ALA A 371 23.33 -9.63 5.50
N PRO A 372 24.25 -9.15 4.64
CA PRO A 372 25.20 -8.09 5.01
C PRO A 372 24.52 -6.79 5.46
N ASN A 373 23.36 -6.50 4.85
CA ASN A 373 22.50 -5.38 5.20
C ASN A 373 21.14 -5.94 5.63
N GLU A 374 20.66 -5.52 6.80
CA GLU A 374 19.36 -5.95 7.30
C GLU A 374 18.24 -5.31 6.46
N VAL A 375 17.47 -6.16 5.80
CA VAL A 375 16.19 -5.81 5.19
C VAL A 375 15.12 -6.04 6.26
N LYS A 376 14.36 -4.99 6.59
CA LYS A 376 13.15 -5.07 7.42
C LYS A 376 12.08 -4.24 6.73
N GLN A 377 10.99 -4.90 6.33
CA GLN A 377 9.86 -4.25 5.69
C GLN A 377 8.56 -4.89 6.18
N THR A 378 7.49 -4.10 6.19
CA THR A 378 6.14 -4.59 6.42
C THR A 378 5.39 -4.51 5.11
N LEU A 379 4.80 -5.62 4.68
CA LEU A 379 4.02 -5.71 3.45
C LEU A 379 2.53 -5.77 3.76
N GLU A 380 1.76 -5.09 2.92
CA GLU A 380 0.30 -5.07 3.02
C GLU A 380 -0.32 -5.87 1.88
N TYR A 381 -1.39 -6.59 2.22
CA TYR A 381 -2.19 -7.35 1.28
C TYR A 381 -3.65 -6.99 1.44
N VAL A 382 -4.39 -6.96 0.35
CA VAL A 382 -5.80 -6.56 0.33
C VAL A 382 -6.58 -7.63 -0.41
N VAL A 383 -7.57 -8.22 0.25
CA VAL A 383 -8.49 -9.19 -0.35
C VAL A 383 -9.85 -8.54 -0.51
N LYS A 384 -10.38 -8.52 -1.73
CA LYS A 384 -11.69 -7.95 -2.06
C LYS A 384 -12.66 -9.04 -2.52
N TYR A 385 -13.87 -9.02 -1.98
CA TYR A 385 -14.95 -9.93 -2.35
C TYR A 385 -16.32 -9.30 -2.10
N ILE A 386 -17.40 -9.98 -2.51
CA ILE A 386 -18.76 -9.46 -2.41
C ILE A 386 -19.45 -10.00 -1.15
N GLY A 387 -20.09 -9.12 -0.39
CA GLY A 387 -21.07 -9.47 0.63
C GLY A 387 -22.48 -9.18 0.11
N ALA A 388 -23.41 -10.12 0.31
CA ALA A 388 -24.80 -10.00 -0.10
C ALA A 388 -25.73 -10.19 1.09
N ILE A 389 -26.71 -9.31 1.24
CA ILE A 389 -27.80 -9.46 2.21
C ILE A 389 -29.07 -9.68 1.41
N GLU A 390 -29.67 -10.85 1.54
CA GLU A 390 -30.94 -11.16 0.89
C GLU A 390 -32.03 -10.24 1.44
N ILE A 391 -32.78 -9.63 0.52
CA ILE A 391 -33.91 -8.77 0.87
C ILE A 391 -35.15 -9.23 0.11
N THR A 392 -36.29 -9.13 0.77
CA THR A 392 -37.59 -9.41 0.16
C THR A 392 -38.41 -8.14 0.15
N LEU A 393 -39.12 -7.88 -0.94
CA LEU A 393 -40.03 -6.75 -1.02
C LEU A 393 -41.15 -6.92 0.02
N SER A 394 -41.36 -5.92 0.87
CA SER A 394 -42.30 -5.96 1.98
C SER A 394 -43.54 -5.10 1.73
N ASP A 395 -43.40 -3.94 1.11
CA ASP A 395 -44.50 -3.00 0.88
C ASP A 395 -44.25 -2.16 -0.38
N VAL A 396 -45.34 -1.79 -1.06
CA VAL A 396 -45.30 -0.89 -2.21
C VAL A 396 -46.37 0.18 -2.07
N LYS A 397 -45.94 1.44 -2.02
CA LYS A 397 -46.82 2.59 -1.89
C LYS A 397 -46.68 3.52 -3.09
N TYR A 398 -47.81 4.12 -3.45
CA TYR A 398 -47.89 5.06 -4.56
C TYR A 398 -48.31 6.42 -4.04
N ARG A 399 -47.44 7.41 -4.21
CA ARG A 399 -47.75 8.82 -3.94
C ARG A 399 -47.88 9.55 -5.28
N LYS A 400 -48.83 10.47 -5.33
CA LYS A 400 -49.18 11.22 -6.52
C LYS A 400 -48.87 12.69 -6.31
N SER A 401 -48.32 13.33 -7.32
CA SER A 401 -48.03 14.76 -7.32
C SER A 401 -48.23 15.32 -8.72
N TYR A 402 -48.15 16.63 -8.85
CA TYR A 402 -48.22 17.33 -10.12
C TYR A 402 -47.41 18.63 -10.06
N GLU A 403 -46.99 19.08 -11.24
CA GLU A 403 -46.29 20.35 -11.43
C GLU A 403 -46.97 21.17 -12.52
N TRP A 404 -47.01 22.48 -12.30
CA TRP A 404 -47.52 23.46 -13.25
C TRP A 404 -46.37 24.22 -13.88
N TYR A 405 -46.45 24.36 -15.20
CA TYR A 405 -45.51 25.12 -16.01
C TYR A 405 -46.27 26.33 -16.57
N PRO A 406 -45.90 27.57 -16.18
CA PRO A 406 -46.52 28.79 -16.68
C PRO A 406 -46.45 28.89 -18.21
N ALA A 407 -47.35 29.64 -18.83
CA ALA A 407 -47.23 29.95 -20.25
C ALA A 407 -45.98 30.83 -20.49
N HIS A 408 -45.20 30.54 -21.53
CA HIS A 408 -44.04 31.33 -21.95
C HIS A 408 -43.73 31.09 -23.42
N ASP A 409 -43.09 32.04 -24.12
CA ASP A 409 -42.54 31.85 -25.48
C ASP A 409 -43.50 31.19 -26.49
N ASN A 410 -44.76 31.64 -26.52
CA ASN A 410 -45.87 31.09 -27.33
C ASN A 410 -46.32 29.66 -26.98
N LEU A 411 -45.81 29.07 -25.90
CA LEU A 411 -46.30 27.82 -25.32
C LEU A 411 -47.44 28.12 -24.34
N GLN A 412 -48.51 27.33 -24.44
CA GLN A 412 -49.61 27.37 -23.48
C GLN A 412 -49.16 26.85 -22.12
N MET A 413 -49.86 27.27 -21.07
CA MET A 413 -49.70 26.70 -19.74
C MET A 413 -49.91 25.18 -19.77
N ALA A 414 -49.02 24.45 -19.10
CA ALA A 414 -48.99 23.00 -19.13
C ALA A 414 -48.85 22.39 -17.73
N SER A 415 -49.22 21.11 -17.62
CA SER A 415 -49.09 20.36 -16.38
C SER A 415 -48.40 19.01 -16.60
N GLN A 416 -47.61 18.60 -15.63
CA GLN A 416 -47.00 17.27 -15.56
C GLN A 416 -47.54 16.53 -14.34
N LEU A 417 -47.89 15.25 -14.51
CA LEU A 417 -48.25 14.37 -13.40
C LEU A 417 -47.05 13.53 -13.00
N ILE A 418 -46.91 13.31 -11.70
CA ILE A 418 -45.77 12.59 -11.11
C ILE A 418 -46.32 11.48 -10.22
N ILE A 419 -45.76 10.28 -10.38
CA ILE A 419 -46.00 9.14 -9.50
C ILE A 419 -44.68 8.79 -8.84
N TYR A 420 -44.68 8.77 -7.51
CA TYR A 420 -43.61 8.17 -6.72
C TYR A 420 -44.06 6.79 -6.30
N ARG A 421 -43.28 5.76 -6.64
CA ARG A 421 -43.48 4.40 -6.17
C ARG A 421 -42.41 4.08 -5.12
N ASP A 422 -42.83 4.03 -3.87
CA ASP A 422 -41.98 3.69 -2.75
C ASP A 422 -42.01 2.16 -2.55
N ARG A 423 -40.88 1.49 -2.71
CA ARG A 423 -40.66 0.05 -2.54
C ARG A 423 -39.88 -0.19 -1.25
N THR A 424 -40.55 -0.66 -0.20
CA THR A 424 -39.92 -0.97 1.09
C THR A 424 -39.59 -2.45 1.18
N TYR A 425 -38.36 -2.78 1.56
CA TYR A 425 -37.87 -4.15 1.68
C TYR A 425 -37.80 -4.60 3.14
N SER A 426 -37.63 -5.90 3.37
CA SER A 426 -37.64 -6.55 4.70
C SER A 426 -36.65 -5.97 5.70
N ASN A 427 -35.58 -5.33 5.23
CA ASN A 427 -34.59 -4.66 6.07
C ASN A 427 -34.96 -3.19 6.42
N GLY A 428 -36.15 -2.73 6.02
CA GLY A 428 -36.65 -1.38 6.25
C GLY A 428 -36.17 -0.33 5.24
N VAL A 429 -35.28 -0.68 4.32
CA VAL A 429 -34.83 0.24 3.27
C VAL A 429 -35.96 0.47 2.27
N THR A 430 -36.17 1.73 1.89
CA THR A 430 -37.20 2.13 0.92
C THR A 430 -36.56 2.81 -0.27
N PHE A 431 -36.93 2.36 -1.48
CA PHE A 431 -36.49 2.92 -2.75
C PHE A 431 -37.65 3.62 -3.44
N THR A 432 -37.41 4.78 -4.06
CA THR A 432 -38.48 5.57 -4.70
C THR A 432 -38.26 5.65 -6.19
N ASP A 433 -39.09 4.96 -6.98
CA ASP A 433 -39.13 5.16 -8.42
C ASP A 433 -39.98 6.39 -8.74
N THR A 434 -39.53 7.23 -9.68
CA THR A 434 -40.27 8.41 -10.11
C THR A 434 -40.71 8.27 -11.56
N TYR A 435 -42.01 8.31 -11.80
CA TYR A 435 -42.59 8.31 -13.15
C TYR A 435 -43.23 9.67 -13.42
N GLN A 436 -42.77 10.32 -14.49
CA GLN A 436 -43.30 11.62 -14.90
C GLN A 436 -44.05 11.48 -16.23
N SER A 437 -45.21 12.12 -16.34
CA SER A 437 -45.94 12.21 -17.61
C SER A 437 -45.21 13.13 -18.59
N SER A 438 -45.56 13.08 -19.86
CA SER A 438 -45.22 14.18 -20.76
C SER A 438 -45.84 15.49 -20.26
N LEU A 439 -45.18 16.60 -20.55
CA LEU A 439 -45.73 17.93 -20.35
C LEU A 439 -46.90 18.09 -21.31
N MET A 440 -48.12 18.29 -20.79
CA MET A 440 -49.31 18.45 -21.62
C MET A 440 -49.93 19.82 -21.37
N GLY A 441 -50.11 20.57 -22.45
CA GLY A 441 -50.86 21.82 -22.46
C GLY A 441 -52.29 21.58 -22.01
N VAL A 442 -52.85 22.57 -21.33
CA VAL A 442 -54.27 22.55 -20.99
C VAL A 442 -54.98 23.48 -21.96
N ASP A 443 -55.72 22.88 -22.90
CA ASP A 443 -56.45 23.62 -23.93
C ASP A 443 -57.75 24.18 -23.33
N TRP A 444 -57.71 25.44 -22.89
CA TRP A 444 -58.88 26.14 -22.37
C TRP A 444 -59.42 27.15 -23.37
N MET A 445 -60.02 26.72 -24.49
CA MET A 445 -60.76 27.65 -25.34
C MET A 445 -61.62 26.99 -26.42
N ILE A 446 -62.93 27.25 -26.45
CA ILE A 446 -63.67 27.48 -27.71
C ILE A 446 -64.75 28.55 -27.49
N ILE A 447 -64.41 29.82 -27.70
CA ILE A 447 -65.42 30.88 -27.93
C ILE A 447 -65.72 30.88 -29.42
N ALA A 448 -66.58 29.96 -29.85
CA ALA A 448 -67.17 30.02 -31.18
C ALA A 448 -68.32 31.03 -31.13
N GLY A 449 -67.99 32.32 -31.15
CA GLY A 449 -68.93 33.34 -31.57
C GLY A 449 -69.21 33.10 -33.06
N THR A 450 -70.24 32.33 -33.39
CA THR A 450 -70.70 32.24 -34.79
C THR A 450 -71.71 33.37 -34.97
N PRO A 451 -71.39 34.43 -35.72
CA PRO A 451 -72.42 35.33 -36.17
C PRO A 451 -73.14 34.73 -37.39
N PRO A 452 -74.47 34.81 -37.45
CA PRO A 452 -75.23 34.69 -38.68
C PRO A 452 -75.39 36.06 -39.39
N PRO A 453 -75.69 36.06 -40.71
CA PRO A 453 -76.00 34.90 -41.54
C PRO A 453 -74.88 34.57 -42.54
N TYR A 454 -74.50 33.29 -42.60
CA TYR A 454 -74.01 32.64 -43.82
C TYR A 454 -72.97 33.38 -44.67
N ASN A 455 -71.76 33.61 -44.15
CA ASN A 455 -70.53 33.51 -44.94
C ASN A 455 -69.32 33.69 -44.03
N ASN A 456 -68.25 33.04 -44.44
CA ASN A 456 -66.98 32.87 -43.75
C ASN A 456 -66.15 34.17 -43.70
N THR A 457 -66.79 35.32 -43.53
CA THR A 457 -66.15 36.62 -43.44
C THR A 457 -66.29 37.13 -42.02
N SER A 458 -65.15 37.28 -41.35
CA SER A 458 -64.94 38.15 -40.20
C SER A 458 -65.99 39.28 -40.17
N ILE A 459 -66.88 39.29 -39.16
CA ILE A 459 -67.69 40.48 -38.93
C ILE A 459 -66.72 41.64 -38.81
N SER A 460 -66.85 42.58 -39.74
CA SER A 460 -66.34 43.92 -39.58
C SER A 460 -67.06 44.47 -38.35
N ILE A 461 -66.33 44.49 -37.25
CA ILE A 461 -66.68 45.14 -35.99
C ILE A 461 -67.18 46.57 -36.30
N ASP A 462 -68.19 47.04 -35.55
CA ASP A 462 -68.81 48.36 -35.70
C ASP A 462 -69.57 48.54 -37.03
N LYS A 463 -70.46 47.58 -37.32
CA LYS A 463 -71.27 47.57 -38.55
C LYS A 463 -72.74 47.34 -38.26
N GLU A 464 -73.58 47.99 -39.07
CA GLU A 464 -75.02 47.76 -39.13
C GLU A 464 -75.35 46.64 -40.13
N GLY A 465 -76.26 45.74 -39.76
CA GLY A 465 -76.86 44.77 -40.66
C GLY A 465 -78.37 44.72 -40.50
N THR A 466 -79.02 44.03 -41.43
CA THR A 466 -80.46 43.80 -41.41
C THR A 466 -80.69 42.30 -41.27
N LEU A 467 -81.47 41.92 -40.26
CA LEU A 467 -81.88 40.54 -40.03
C LEU A 467 -83.01 40.13 -40.99
N ASP A 468 -83.27 38.83 -41.12
CA ASP A 468 -84.33 38.29 -41.97
C ASP A 468 -85.74 38.79 -41.58
N ASN A 469 -85.92 39.19 -40.31
CA ASN A 469 -87.17 39.79 -39.82
C ASN A 469 -87.29 41.30 -40.13
N GLY A 470 -86.31 41.89 -40.83
CA GLY A 470 -86.25 43.30 -41.19
C GLY A 470 -85.63 44.23 -40.13
N ASP A 471 -85.26 43.71 -38.95
CA ASP A 471 -84.65 44.52 -37.89
C ASP A 471 -83.25 45.01 -38.28
N LYS A 472 -82.99 46.29 -38.03
CA LYS A 472 -81.65 46.88 -38.14
C LYS A 472 -80.88 46.70 -36.85
N VAL A 473 -79.78 45.96 -36.91
CA VAL A 473 -78.95 45.60 -35.76
C VAL A 473 -77.54 46.13 -35.96
N PHE A 474 -76.95 46.67 -34.89
CA PHE A 474 -75.56 47.14 -34.92
C PHE A 474 -74.71 46.33 -33.94
N TRP A 475 -73.66 45.69 -34.45
CA TRP A 475 -72.73 44.90 -33.65
C TRP A 475 -71.48 45.71 -33.34
N HIS A 476 -71.21 45.90 -32.05
CA HIS A 476 -69.99 46.56 -31.59
C HIS A 476 -68.80 45.61 -31.59
N ALA A 477 -67.61 46.21 -31.51
CA ALA A 477 -66.37 45.54 -31.19
C ALA A 477 -66.51 44.61 -29.98
N GLN A 478 -65.90 43.43 -30.11
CA GLN A 478 -65.71 42.55 -28.96
C GLN A 478 -64.52 43.04 -28.13
N TYR A 479 -64.67 43.05 -26.82
CA TYR A 479 -63.57 43.26 -25.90
C TYR A 479 -63.18 41.92 -25.27
N LYS A 480 -61.90 41.56 -25.40
CA LYS A 480 -61.35 40.29 -24.91
C LYS A 480 -60.25 40.60 -23.92
N ASN A 481 -60.38 40.08 -22.71
CA ASN A 481 -59.32 40.10 -21.72
C ASN A 481 -59.00 38.66 -21.33
N TYR A 482 -57.78 38.21 -21.60
CA TYR A 482 -57.33 36.84 -21.39
C TYR A 482 -56.09 36.81 -20.51
N VAL A 483 -56.04 35.82 -19.63
CA VAL A 483 -54.90 35.44 -18.79
C VAL A 483 -54.76 33.91 -18.83
N ASP A 484 -53.64 33.37 -18.37
CA ASP A 484 -53.35 31.93 -18.44
C ASP A 484 -54.43 31.02 -17.83
N THR A 485 -55.15 31.51 -16.82
CA THR A 485 -56.19 30.76 -16.10
C THR A 485 -57.61 31.14 -16.50
N GLY A 486 -57.81 32.03 -17.45
CA GLY A 486 -59.15 32.54 -17.68
C GLY A 486 -59.30 33.67 -18.68
N GLY A 487 -60.55 34.06 -18.87
CA GLY A 487 -60.86 35.12 -19.80
C GLY A 487 -62.27 35.66 -19.70
N VAL A 488 -62.42 36.94 -20.01
CA VAL A 488 -63.73 37.59 -20.13
C VAL A 488 -63.86 38.16 -21.53
N CYS A 489 -64.94 37.77 -22.22
CA CYS A 489 -65.32 38.36 -23.49
C CYS A 489 -66.59 39.16 -23.31
N THR A 490 -66.49 40.46 -23.58
CA THR A 490 -67.62 41.38 -23.50
C THR A 490 -68.05 41.77 -24.89
N TYR A 491 -69.36 41.82 -25.07
CA TYR A 491 -70.03 42.03 -26.32
C TYR A 491 -71.15 43.06 -26.15
N ARG A 492 -71.34 43.92 -27.15
CA ARG A 492 -72.49 44.84 -27.20
C ARG A 492 -73.22 44.71 -28.54
N THR A 493 -74.54 44.73 -28.50
CA THR A 493 -75.39 44.72 -29.69
C THR A 493 -76.55 45.69 -29.53
N ARG A 494 -76.73 46.58 -30.49
CA ARG A 494 -77.87 47.49 -30.53
C ARG A 494 -78.99 46.87 -31.35
N VAL A 495 -80.20 46.80 -30.79
CA VAL A 495 -81.40 46.31 -31.48
C VAL A 495 -82.54 47.34 -31.44
N PRO A 496 -83.54 47.22 -32.33
CA PRO A 496 -84.67 48.15 -32.37
C PRO A 496 -85.54 48.10 -31.10
N ASN A 497 -85.82 46.91 -30.58
CA ASN A 497 -86.59 46.68 -29.37
C ASN A 497 -86.03 45.47 -28.61
N ILE A 498 -85.52 45.67 -27.39
CA ILE A 498 -84.92 44.58 -26.60
C ILE A 498 -85.92 43.50 -26.15
N GLU A 499 -87.22 43.80 -26.14
CA GLU A 499 -88.26 42.83 -25.78
C GLU A 499 -88.49 41.80 -26.88
N ASN A 500 -88.08 42.08 -28.11
CA ASN A 500 -88.19 41.15 -29.23
C ASN A 500 -87.06 40.11 -29.26
N TYR A 501 -86.19 40.06 -28.25
CA TYR A 501 -85.02 39.19 -28.20
C TYR A 501 -84.96 38.43 -26.87
N GLU A 502 -84.42 37.22 -26.93
CA GLU A 502 -84.24 36.32 -25.80
C GLU A 502 -82.87 35.64 -25.82
N ALA A 503 -82.39 35.27 -24.63
CA ALA A 503 -81.20 34.44 -24.45
C ALA A 503 -81.62 33.04 -23.98
N VAL A 504 -81.24 32.01 -24.74
CA VAL A 504 -81.69 30.63 -24.51
C VAL A 504 -80.49 29.69 -24.45
N LEU A 505 -80.38 28.94 -23.34
CA LEU A 505 -79.45 27.82 -23.20
C LEU A 505 -79.87 26.68 -24.14
N LEU A 506 -78.93 26.10 -24.87
CA LEU A 506 -79.23 25.16 -25.96
C LEU A 506 -78.55 23.80 -25.85
N SER A 507 -77.33 23.76 -25.32
CA SER A 507 -76.59 22.51 -25.24
C SER A 507 -75.72 22.47 -24.01
N ASP A 508 -75.65 21.28 -23.41
CA ASP A 508 -74.71 20.93 -22.36
C ASP A 508 -74.25 19.49 -22.58
N ARG A 509 -73.02 19.27 -23.06
CA ARG A 509 -72.57 17.99 -23.63
C ARG A 509 -71.11 17.68 -23.32
N TRP A 510 -70.75 16.39 -23.40
CA TRP A 510 -69.37 15.88 -23.35
C TRP A 510 -68.91 15.40 -24.74
N PRO A 511 -68.58 16.31 -25.68
CA PRO A 511 -68.24 15.93 -27.05
C PRO A 511 -67.01 15.03 -27.17
N MET A 512 -66.10 15.03 -26.19
CA MET A 512 -64.86 14.23 -26.20
C MET A 512 -64.85 13.10 -25.14
N GLY A 513 -66.03 12.71 -24.66
CA GLY A 513 -66.20 11.61 -23.71
C GLY A 513 -66.01 12.00 -22.24
N THR A 514 -66.08 11.02 -21.34
CA THR A 514 -66.01 11.24 -19.90
C THR A 514 -64.74 10.67 -19.27
N PRO A 515 -64.25 11.24 -18.14
CA PRO A 515 -63.12 10.70 -17.39
C PRO A 515 -63.37 9.28 -16.87
N GLY A 516 -62.36 8.43 -16.90
CA GLY A 516 -62.42 7.04 -16.40
C GLY A 516 -62.84 5.99 -17.42
N GLU A 517 -63.15 6.38 -18.66
CA GLU A 517 -63.41 5.45 -19.77
C GLU A 517 -62.08 4.89 -20.34
N TYR A 518 -61.31 4.16 -19.53
CA TYR A 518 -59.89 3.86 -19.78
C TYR A 518 -59.59 3.22 -21.15
N ALA A 519 -60.48 2.36 -21.67
CA ALA A 519 -60.33 1.74 -23.00
C ALA A 519 -60.29 2.74 -24.18
N GLN A 520 -60.64 4.01 -23.93
CA GLN A 520 -60.58 5.08 -24.93
C GLN A 520 -59.30 5.93 -24.84
N TYR A 521 -58.40 5.63 -23.90
CA TYR A 521 -57.18 6.41 -23.68
C TYR A 521 -56.08 5.94 -24.62
N ASN A 522 -55.28 6.88 -25.12
CA ASN A 522 -54.17 6.61 -26.02
C ASN A 522 -52.85 6.75 -25.27
N GLY A 523 -51.93 5.82 -25.51
CA GLY A 523 -50.53 5.88 -25.11
C GLY A 523 -49.62 5.90 -26.34
N SER A 524 -48.31 5.91 -26.13
CA SER A 524 -47.31 5.89 -27.20
C SER A 524 -47.41 4.65 -28.10
N SER A 525 -47.85 3.52 -27.54
CA SER A 525 -47.96 2.24 -28.22
C SER A 525 -49.37 1.90 -28.73
N GLY A 526 -50.32 2.85 -28.61
CA GLY A 526 -51.70 2.68 -29.07
C GLY A 526 -52.73 2.88 -27.96
N LYS A 527 -53.97 2.44 -28.21
CA LYS A 527 -55.05 2.52 -27.21
C LYS A 527 -54.78 1.58 -26.04
N TYR A 528 -55.20 1.99 -24.85
CA TYR A 528 -55.18 1.12 -23.69
C TYR A 528 -56.14 -0.06 -23.89
N ASP A 529 -55.61 -1.27 -23.82
CA ASP A 529 -56.38 -2.51 -23.84
C ASP A 529 -56.39 -3.11 -22.42
N PRO A 530 -57.53 -3.08 -21.71
CA PRO A 530 -57.63 -3.70 -20.39
C PRO A 530 -57.36 -5.21 -20.38
N ALA A 531 -57.55 -5.91 -21.50
CA ALA A 531 -57.30 -7.35 -21.61
C ALA A 531 -55.80 -7.66 -21.82
N ASN A 532 -55.05 -6.71 -22.39
CA ASN A 532 -53.61 -6.83 -22.61
C ASN A 532 -52.90 -5.49 -22.41
N PRO A 533 -52.85 -4.99 -21.15
CA PRO A 533 -52.37 -3.66 -20.86
C PRO A 533 -50.86 -3.57 -21.05
N GLN A 534 -50.39 -2.52 -21.72
CA GLN A 534 -48.97 -2.25 -21.90
C GLN A 534 -48.48 -1.21 -20.89
N GLU A 535 -47.23 -1.31 -20.48
CA GLU A 535 -46.65 -0.31 -19.57
C GLU A 535 -46.59 1.06 -20.26
N GLY A 536 -47.03 2.10 -19.55
CA GLY A 536 -46.89 3.46 -20.04
C GLY A 536 -47.91 4.45 -19.49
N TRP A 537 -47.74 5.69 -19.93
CA TRP A 537 -48.70 6.76 -19.72
C TRP A 537 -49.78 6.72 -20.80
N TYR A 538 -51.02 6.87 -20.34
CA TYR A 538 -52.21 6.91 -21.19
C TYR A 538 -52.97 8.19 -20.92
N PHE A 539 -53.52 8.79 -21.97
CA PHE A 539 -54.27 10.03 -21.87
C PHE A 539 -55.47 10.06 -22.80
N LYS A 540 -56.46 10.87 -22.42
CA LYS A 540 -57.63 11.18 -23.23
C LYS A 540 -57.97 12.66 -23.05
N GLU A 541 -58.36 13.31 -24.13
CA GLU A 541 -58.95 14.64 -24.01
C GLU A 541 -60.40 14.56 -23.61
N ILE A 542 -60.71 15.35 -22.61
CA ILE A 542 -62.01 15.45 -21.99
C ILE A 542 -62.48 16.88 -22.17
N GLU A 543 -63.60 17.05 -22.87
CA GLU A 543 -64.19 18.36 -23.14
C GLU A 543 -65.61 18.41 -22.58
N ARG A 544 -65.92 19.40 -21.74
CA ARG A 544 -67.28 19.79 -21.38
C ARG A 544 -67.65 21.08 -22.09
N ARG A 545 -68.83 21.11 -22.73
CA ARG A 545 -69.28 22.25 -23.54
C ARG A 545 -70.70 22.65 -23.21
N GLN A 546 -70.90 23.93 -22.90
CA GLN A 546 -72.22 24.54 -22.74
C GLN A 546 -72.38 25.76 -23.66
N ALA A 547 -73.54 25.91 -24.30
CA ALA A 547 -73.79 27.03 -25.21
C ALA A 547 -75.16 27.68 -25.02
N TYR A 548 -75.24 28.98 -25.33
CA TYR A 548 -76.48 29.74 -25.42
C TYR A 548 -76.56 30.53 -26.73
N ASN A 549 -77.79 30.81 -27.18
CA ASN A 549 -78.04 31.74 -28.28
C ASN A 549 -78.73 32.99 -27.74
N MET A 550 -78.28 34.16 -28.19
CA MET A 550 -79.10 35.37 -28.25
C MET A 550 -79.86 35.34 -29.57
N LYS A 551 -81.19 35.51 -29.58
CA LYS A 551 -82.00 35.42 -30.80
C LYS A 551 -83.28 36.26 -30.74
N PRO A 552 -83.89 36.62 -31.88
CA PRO A 552 -85.24 37.17 -31.88
C PRO A 552 -86.25 36.15 -31.34
N LEU A 553 -87.31 36.64 -30.69
CA LEU A 553 -88.44 35.83 -30.24
C LEU A 553 -89.02 35.06 -31.42
N HIS A 554 -89.30 33.78 -31.21
CA HIS A 554 -89.89 32.87 -32.20
C HIS A 554 -89.07 32.67 -33.49
N ALA A 555 -87.83 33.16 -33.56
CA ALA A 555 -86.92 32.89 -34.68
C ALA A 555 -86.12 31.59 -34.49
N SER A 556 -85.86 30.91 -35.60
CA SER A 556 -84.93 29.77 -35.68
C SER A 556 -83.48 30.23 -35.86
N SER A 557 -83.27 31.41 -36.43
CA SER A 557 -81.98 32.08 -36.52
C SER A 557 -81.61 32.71 -35.18
N PHE A 558 -80.31 32.69 -34.87
CA PHE A 558 -79.78 33.43 -33.73
C PHE A 558 -79.27 34.79 -34.17
N LEU A 559 -79.13 35.72 -33.25
CA LEU A 559 -78.35 36.93 -33.42
C LEU A 559 -76.87 36.64 -33.15
N ARG A 560 -76.60 35.85 -32.11
CA ARG A 560 -75.27 35.35 -31.74
C ARG A 560 -75.40 34.02 -31.01
N ARG A 561 -74.40 33.15 -31.20
CA ARG A 561 -74.21 31.94 -30.41
C ARG A 561 -72.90 32.06 -29.65
N TYR A 562 -72.94 31.73 -28.36
CA TYR A 562 -71.75 31.63 -27.54
C TYR A 562 -71.64 30.24 -26.97
N THR A 563 -70.42 29.72 -27.04
CA THR A 563 -70.05 28.43 -26.49
C THR A 563 -68.97 28.68 -25.45
N LEU A 564 -69.15 28.13 -24.26
CA LEU A 564 -68.07 27.92 -23.31
C LEU A 564 -67.69 26.45 -23.38
N SER A 565 -66.41 26.20 -23.65
CA SER A 565 -65.83 24.87 -23.69
C SER A 565 -64.64 24.83 -22.73
N ILE A 566 -64.56 23.74 -21.98
CA ILE A 566 -63.47 23.45 -21.08
C ILE A 566 -62.91 22.08 -21.45
N SER A 567 -61.65 22.06 -21.87
CA SER A 567 -60.94 20.84 -22.25
C SER A 567 -59.70 20.60 -21.39
N TYR A 568 -59.41 19.33 -21.10
CA TYR A 568 -58.17 18.91 -20.44
C TYR A 568 -57.79 17.48 -20.82
N ARG A 569 -56.54 17.13 -20.56
CA ARG A 569 -56.04 15.76 -20.74
C ARG A 569 -56.13 14.99 -19.41
N ASP A 570 -57.12 14.11 -19.31
CA ASP A 570 -57.18 13.13 -18.22
C ASP A 570 -56.16 12.02 -18.47
N ARG A 571 -55.52 11.53 -17.41
CA ARG A 571 -54.28 10.75 -17.50
C ARG A 571 -54.16 9.70 -16.41
N PHE A 572 -53.61 8.55 -16.76
CA PHE A 572 -53.17 7.54 -15.81
C PHE A 572 -51.88 6.86 -16.31
N ARG A 573 -51.18 6.14 -15.42
CA ARG A 573 -50.08 5.26 -15.81
C ARG A 573 -50.44 3.81 -15.50
N TYR A 574 -50.17 2.90 -16.43
CA TYR A 574 -50.12 1.48 -16.14
C TYR A 574 -48.67 1.06 -15.91
N ILE A 575 -48.41 0.41 -14.77
CA ILE A 575 -47.12 -0.17 -14.39
C ILE A 575 -47.26 -1.67 -14.53
N SER A 576 -46.29 -2.30 -15.22
CA SER A 576 -46.33 -3.73 -15.57
C SER A 576 -44.96 -4.38 -15.47
N ASP A 577 -44.30 -4.20 -14.34
CA ASP A 577 -43.05 -4.90 -14.05
C ASP A 577 -43.30 -6.16 -13.20
N ASN A 578 -42.22 -6.82 -12.81
CA ASN A 578 -42.27 -8.03 -12.00
C ASN A 578 -42.70 -7.77 -10.55
N ILE A 579 -42.87 -6.50 -10.17
CA ILE A 579 -43.27 -6.09 -8.82
C ILE A 579 -44.78 -5.89 -8.78
N ASP A 580 -45.30 -5.04 -9.65
CA ASP A 580 -46.71 -4.65 -9.66
C ASP A 580 -47.27 -4.58 -11.08
N LYS A 581 -48.53 -5.03 -11.21
CA LYS A 581 -49.37 -4.85 -12.39
C LYS A 581 -50.54 -3.95 -12.05
N LYS A 582 -50.34 -2.64 -12.12
CA LYS A 582 -51.24 -1.67 -11.50
C LYS A 582 -51.52 -0.45 -12.37
N LEU A 583 -52.79 -0.08 -12.42
CA LEU A 583 -53.25 1.20 -12.95
C LEU A 583 -53.20 2.25 -11.83
N VAL A 584 -52.45 3.33 -12.03
CA VAL A 584 -52.32 4.45 -11.12
C VAL A 584 -52.98 5.68 -11.74
N ASP A 585 -54.12 6.07 -11.18
CA ASP A 585 -55.00 7.16 -11.64
C ASP A 585 -55.03 8.33 -10.65
N PHE A 586 -55.51 9.50 -11.10
CA PHE A 586 -55.55 10.78 -10.39
C PHE A 586 -56.99 11.32 -10.20
N PRO A 587 -57.96 10.52 -9.73
CA PRO A 587 -59.36 10.94 -9.64
C PRO A 587 -59.55 12.20 -8.77
N GLU A 588 -58.76 12.35 -7.71
CA GLU A 588 -58.77 13.51 -6.80
C GLU A 588 -58.33 14.81 -7.46
N TYR A 589 -57.65 14.73 -8.61
CA TYR A 589 -57.15 15.88 -9.35
C TYR A 589 -57.88 16.13 -10.68
N ARG A 590 -58.91 15.34 -10.98
CA ARG A 590 -59.76 15.55 -12.15
C ARG A 590 -60.48 16.89 -12.05
N MET A 591 -60.84 17.41 -13.21
CA MET A 591 -61.43 18.72 -13.27
C MET A 591 -62.86 18.76 -12.75
N THR A 592 -63.11 19.68 -11.84
CA THR A 592 -64.47 20.07 -11.44
C THR A 592 -64.84 21.38 -12.11
N HIS A 593 -66.11 21.55 -12.49
CA HIS A 593 -66.58 22.76 -13.16
C HIS A 593 -68.02 23.09 -12.74
N GLU A 594 -68.36 24.37 -12.85
CA GLU A 594 -69.69 24.92 -12.57
C GLU A 594 -69.99 26.00 -13.61
N PHE A 595 -71.00 25.77 -14.44
CA PHE A 595 -71.50 26.76 -15.38
C PHE A 595 -72.61 27.59 -14.72
N ASN A 596 -72.52 28.91 -14.88
CA ASN A 596 -73.54 29.84 -14.45
C ASN A 596 -74.08 30.61 -15.65
N PHE A 597 -75.40 30.78 -15.67
CA PHE A 597 -76.09 31.58 -16.67
C PHE A 597 -77.00 32.57 -15.94
N ASN A 598 -76.81 33.85 -16.18
CA ASN A 598 -77.56 34.92 -15.55
C ASN A 598 -77.95 35.97 -16.60
N GLU A 599 -79.17 36.47 -16.51
CA GLU A 599 -79.68 37.57 -17.32
C GLU A 599 -80.18 38.67 -16.40
N GLU A 600 -79.68 39.89 -16.60
CA GLU A 600 -80.06 41.07 -15.84
C GLU A 600 -80.63 42.16 -16.75
N ARG A 601 -81.75 42.76 -16.35
CA ARG A 601 -82.28 43.98 -16.97
C ARG A 601 -81.64 45.20 -16.31
N THR A 602 -81.07 46.08 -17.12
CA THR A 602 -80.30 47.24 -16.64
C THR A 602 -80.40 48.40 -17.64
N THR A 603 -79.58 49.43 -17.44
CA THR A 603 -79.36 50.50 -18.41
C THR A 603 -77.89 50.55 -18.82
N THR A 604 -77.61 50.87 -20.07
CA THR A 604 -76.23 51.15 -20.50
C THR A 604 -75.69 52.39 -19.78
N PRO A 605 -74.36 52.61 -19.76
CA PRO A 605 -73.78 53.83 -19.19
C PRO A 605 -74.34 55.12 -19.81
N GLU A 606 -74.81 55.04 -21.06
CA GLU A 606 -75.42 56.14 -21.80
C GLU A 606 -76.93 56.32 -21.49
N GLY A 607 -77.51 55.53 -20.58
CA GLY A 607 -78.90 55.65 -20.12
C GLY A 607 -79.93 54.84 -20.92
N TYR A 608 -79.50 53.97 -21.83
CA TYR A 608 -80.40 53.19 -22.68
C TYR A 608 -80.86 51.91 -22.00
N PRO A 609 -82.14 51.47 -22.15
CA PRO A 609 -82.56 50.16 -21.67
C PRO A 609 -81.71 49.04 -22.26
N ALA A 610 -81.25 48.14 -21.40
CA ALA A 610 -80.33 47.07 -21.75
C ALA A 610 -80.67 45.77 -21.03
N ARG A 611 -80.22 44.67 -21.61
CA ARG A 611 -80.21 43.34 -21.00
C ARG A 611 -78.78 42.81 -21.11
N VAL A 612 -78.24 42.40 -19.97
CA VAL A 612 -76.89 41.86 -19.86
C VAL A 612 -77.01 40.38 -19.57
N VAL A 613 -76.48 39.57 -20.47
CA VAL A 613 -76.42 38.12 -20.32
C VAL A 613 -75.00 37.75 -19.95
N LYS A 614 -74.83 37.20 -18.75
CA LYS A 614 -73.57 36.65 -18.27
C LYS A 614 -73.65 35.13 -18.31
N HIS A 615 -72.82 34.52 -19.14
CA HIS A 615 -72.57 33.08 -19.13
C HIS A 615 -71.13 32.86 -18.69
N ASP A 616 -70.93 32.20 -17.55
CA ASP A 616 -69.59 31.94 -17.02
C ASP A 616 -69.39 30.48 -16.64
N CYS A 617 -68.13 30.10 -16.51
CA CYS A 617 -67.75 28.82 -15.92
C CYS A 617 -66.58 29.01 -14.97
N LYS A 618 -66.72 28.49 -13.76
CA LYS A 618 -65.63 28.28 -12.82
C LYS A 618 -65.18 26.84 -12.93
N ALA A 619 -63.88 26.61 -12.97
CA ALA A 619 -63.35 25.26 -12.96
C ALA A 619 -62.11 25.15 -12.07
N LYS A 620 -61.86 23.96 -11.54
CA LYS A 620 -60.67 23.65 -10.75
C LYS A 620 -60.05 22.38 -11.29
N TYR A 621 -58.75 22.43 -11.59
CA TYR A 621 -58.00 21.30 -12.12
C TYR A 621 -56.59 21.30 -11.54
N LEU A 622 -56.12 20.15 -11.04
CA LEU A 622 -54.81 20.02 -10.38
C LEU A 622 -54.57 21.16 -9.36
N GLY A 623 -55.55 21.38 -8.48
CA GLY A 623 -55.53 22.41 -7.45
C GLY A 623 -55.59 23.87 -7.93
N LYS A 624 -55.56 24.14 -9.24
CA LYS A 624 -55.58 25.49 -9.81
C LYS A 624 -56.98 25.88 -10.26
N ASP A 625 -57.36 27.13 -10.01
CA ASP A 625 -58.67 27.68 -10.35
C ASP A 625 -58.65 28.37 -11.73
N PHE A 626 -59.74 28.22 -12.46
CA PHE A 626 -59.96 28.72 -13.80
C PHE A 626 -61.30 29.43 -13.91
N TYR A 627 -61.37 30.48 -14.71
CA TYR A 627 -62.59 31.25 -14.88
C TYR A 627 -62.75 31.80 -16.29
N TRP A 628 -63.89 31.51 -16.91
CA TRP A 628 -64.25 32.05 -18.20
C TRP A 628 -65.62 32.67 -18.16
N ALA A 629 -65.79 33.83 -18.79
CA ALA A 629 -67.09 34.47 -18.91
C ALA A 629 -67.30 35.11 -20.27
N VAL A 630 -68.54 35.05 -20.74
CA VAL A 630 -69.09 35.86 -21.80
C VAL A 630 -70.12 36.80 -21.19
N ILE A 631 -69.97 38.09 -21.46
CA ILE A 631 -70.92 39.13 -21.07
C ILE A 631 -71.47 39.74 -22.36
N ASP A 632 -72.70 39.42 -22.73
CA ASP A 632 -73.37 39.97 -23.91
C ASP A 632 -74.43 40.99 -23.50
N THR A 633 -74.22 42.24 -23.89
CA THR A 633 -75.12 43.35 -23.60
C THR A 633 -75.92 43.70 -24.84
N ILE A 634 -77.22 43.46 -24.81
CA ILE A 634 -78.15 43.92 -25.84
C ILE A 634 -78.87 45.19 -25.36
N TYR A 635 -78.97 46.20 -26.20
CA TYR A 635 -79.56 47.49 -25.79
C TYR A 635 -80.33 48.17 -26.93
N GLN A 636 -81.27 49.05 -26.58
CA GLN A 636 -82.06 49.84 -27.54
C GLN A 636 -81.77 51.34 -27.41
N THR A 637 -81.53 52.04 -28.51
CA THR A 637 -81.21 53.49 -28.50
C THR A 637 -82.42 54.41 -28.54
N THR A 638 -83.64 53.85 -28.61
CA THR A 638 -84.87 54.63 -28.57
C THR A 638 -85.51 54.45 -27.19
N PRO A 639 -85.80 55.53 -26.44
CA PRO A 639 -86.50 55.43 -25.16
C PRO A 639 -87.87 54.73 -25.35
N LEU A 640 -88.27 53.91 -24.37
CA LEU A 640 -89.66 53.43 -24.29
C LEU A 640 -90.57 54.67 -24.25
N LYS A 641 -91.51 54.76 -25.20
CA LYS A 641 -92.52 55.82 -25.21
C LYS A 641 -93.52 55.62 -24.07
#